data_AF-A0A2D7HI30-F1
#
_entry.id   AF-A0A2D7HI30-F1
#
_cell.length_a   1.000
_cell.length_b   1.000
_cell.length_c   1.000
_cell.angle_alpha   90.00
_cell.angle_beta   90.00
_cell.angle_gamma   90.00
#
_symmetry.space_group_name_H-M   'P 1'
#
loop_
_entity.id
_entity.type
_entity.pdbx_description
1 polymer ?
#
loop_
_entity_poly.entity_id
_entity_poly.type
_entity_poly.pdbx_seq_one_letter_code
_entity_poly.pdbx_strand_id
1 'polypeptide(L)'
;MSSSQKHSQGDASERNSSAKLGSVSRRAFIATSVTASLSVATSESRASQVTDESGVYRFAGPDADFHGHQWQTLNPGYWKIQGAALRRRLQNYGDRARRTGFPFHGETNGFEFKTDYDPSLPSGILYATEWELKEEYSINARFTYRGNRSGVLEGDDPQWAMYQDGFGVMGVAVGGKSVLESYGKVGQVVRIVWADDGKLKIIGTASGKGKPQGGLAGPRDRVLAESDAITLKAGDVGELSIKVRALDQREERQREPLKSETLKSASEQVSVVATLNVNGQTFSVQHRLGKDRVTGYAGIVARGLIDFEVNEFVVDPGDNAKRDVGIAECLSCYALGDTLKQVGATWRVRMIGLFASEGERVEIRVADNPNPVGGWSSVSVCGMAKIVNNEWRRYTAVVDVTLPNNPAECTQYYTVWKDGVNVTADERVGTAACGPGTGLVGDVPETGQYVGRLPKLTAPYRVCGLSCHAITSGLQQRTTASWKMSGAKDQWQFRDQPSEQSYKHLEDYNFQVMLWEDDVWYMELVMYPPSTDDAYKIIAWSICGPTSRWQMMRHWNVLNPGDHDYGMDDVKGPEQLAIRNREGLGQDPAYMRRNFQIVNHLTTGAEQVDPRVNPKNWRAWKMPNRDFTFVVLDSRLWRSSQDVDIWDDQGWGDFQSLYGRTDPTRSLLGEEQFGWFQELLATDSSPLIGVTGINGLHTVWAGTRYRKSLSTEHPQHFHERDRVTADYAGWVKAGADRVLELLGSRSGVVSVYGDVHNGCIMKNREHRVIECSFGPIGRSGGRALVPGFGTHMRDVDDRELEVFALYHKTFADPSQNPHQPGDPFYWNFLEMKFDPQGSQPTIGMRIRNLVDAPSDDPRGGGVLDVSVKETGRPHLCKLPELVTLPRADVFLTETNGKPIRGTRSDADGRIHIDGLPEILPGTRIVIHSYDGQNADSRVLTTMPVQT
;
A
#
# COMPACT_ATOMS: atom_id res chain seq x y z
N MET A 1 47.05 4.15 27.13
CA MET A 1 48.53 4.03 27.26
C MET A 1 49.06 3.19 26.09
N SER A 2 50.39 3.11 25.91
CA SER A 2 51.18 2.30 24.92
C SER A 2 50.50 0.99 24.43
N SER A 3 50.64 0.48 23.20
CA SER A 3 51.60 0.64 22.06
C SER A 3 50.85 0.33 20.73
N SER A 4 51.19 0.71 19.48
CA SER A 4 52.44 0.87 18.68
C SER A 4 53.17 -0.46 18.32
N GLN A 5 53.73 -0.74 17.12
CA GLN A 5 53.56 -0.30 15.71
C GLN A 5 54.44 -1.26 14.81
N LYS A 6 54.42 -1.10 13.46
CA LYS A 6 55.30 -1.74 12.41
C LYS A 6 54.81 -3.11 11.87
N HIS A 7 54.83 -3.44 10.57
CA HIS A 7 55.82 -3.33 9.46
C HIS A 7 56.97 -4.36 9.55
N SER A 8 57.48 -5.01 8.48
CA SER A 8 57.12 -5.04 7.03
C SER A 8 58.01 -6.03 6.23
N GLN A 9 57.54 -6.53 5.06
CA GLN A 9 58.33 -7.20 3.98
C GLN A 9 59.01 -8.55 4.36
N GLY A 10 59.51 -9.41 3.45
CA GLY A 10 59.57 -9.42 1.97
C GLY A 10 60.07 -10.79 1.41
N ASP A 11 60.13 -10.98 0.09
CA ASP A 11 60.27 -12.29 -0.60
C ASP A 11 61.69 -12.91 -0.74
N ALA A 12 61.76 -14.26 -0.79
CA ALA A 12 62.61 -15.15 -1.64
C ALA A 12 62.46 -16.62 -1.18
N SER A 13 62.03 -17.62 -1.99
CA SER A 13 62.73 -18.34 -3.09
C SER A 13 64.00 -19.10 -2.61
N GLU A 14 64.21 -20.42 -2.76
CA GLU A 14 63.50 -21.55 -3.40
C GLU A 14 63.83 -22.87 -2.61
N ARG A 15 63.75 -24.16 -3.03
CA ARG A 15 63.41 -24.89 -4.29
C ARG A 15 63.09 -26.39 -4.00
N ASN A 16 62.32 -27.04 -4.88
CA ASN A 16 62.22 -28.51 -5.11
C ASN A 16 61.67 -29.45 -3.99
N SER A 17 60.97 -30.57 -4.29
CA SER A 17 60.41 -31.06 -5.57
C SER A 17 59.41 -32.24 -5.40
N SER A 18 58.46 -32.36 -6.36
CA SER A 18 57.63 -33.56 -6.67
C SER A 18 56.45 -33.85 -5.71
N ALA A 19 55.30 -34.41 -6.12
CA ALA A 19 54.85 -34.84 -7.46
C ALA A 19 53.30 -34.83 -7.63
N LYS A 20 52.85 -34.69 -8.90
CA LYS A 20 51.55 -35.15 -9.48
C LYS A 20 50.22 -34.81 -8.77
N LEU A 21 49.50 -33.84 -9.34
CA LEU A 21 48.27 -34.11 -10.13
C LEU A 21 47.97 -32.93 -11.06
N GLY A 22 47.36 -33.18 -12.21
CA GLY A 22 47.34 -32.22 -13.34
C GLY A 22 46.24 -31.16 -13.27
N SER A 23 46.59 -29.90 -13.50
CA SER A 23 45.64 -28.80 -13.63
C SER A 23 45.11 -28.68 -15.08
N VAL A 24 43.79 -28.71 -15.24
CA VAL A 24 43.14 -28.39 -16.52
C VAL A 24 43.03 -26.88 -16.65
N SER A 25 43.48 -26.31 -17.78
CA SER A 25 43.38 -24.88 -18.03
C SER A 25 41.92 -24.41 -18.11
N ARG A 26 41.54 -23.49 -17.22
CA ARG A 26 40.17 -22.93 -17.15
C ARG A 26 39.74 -22.22 -18.45
N ARG A 27 40.70 -21.75 -19.28
CA ARG A 27 40.42 -21.22 -20.63
C ARG A 27 40.24 -22.32 -21.69
N ALA A 28 40.92 -23.47 -21.56
CA ALA A 28 40.77 -24.57 -22.49
C ALA A 28 39.41 -25.28 -22.35
N PHE A 29 38.91 -25.43 -21.12
CA PHE A 29 37.56 -25.98 -20.89
C PHE A 29 36.48 -25.10 -21.55
N ILE A 30 36.54 -23.78 -21.33
CA ILE A 30 35.60 -22.81 -21.91
C ILE A 30 35.65 -22.81 -23.45
N ALA A 31 36.83 -22.97 -24.05
CA ALA A 31 36.96 -23.01 -25.51
C ALA A 31 36.31 -24.25 -26.17
N THR A 32 36.30 -25.39 -25.49
CA THR A 32 35.79 -26.66 -26.05
C THR A 32 34.29 -26.87 -25.84
N SER A 33 33.68 -26.23 -24.83
CA SER A 33 32.23 -26.34 -24.57
C SER A 33 31.35 -25.49 -25.50
N VAL A 34 31.93 -24.68 -26.39
CA VAL A 34 31.19 -23.71 -27.23
C VAL A 34 30.85 -24.24 -28.64
N THR A 35 31.29 -25.46 -29.00
CA THR A 35 31.23 -25.96 -30.38
C THR A 35 30.46 -27.27 -30.58
N ALA A 36 29.70 -27.75 -29.59
CA ALA A 36 29.13 -29.11 -29.58
C ALA A 36 27.63 -29.22 -29.20
N SER A 37 26.82 -28.17 -29.43
CA SER A 37 25.36 -28.21 -29.24
C SER A 37 24.59 -27.22 -30.12
N LEU A 38 25.03 -27.05 -31.38
CA LEU A 38 24.26 -26.31 -32.41
C LEU A 38 23.07 -27.14 -32.92
N SER A 39 22.07 -27.30 -32.07
CA SER A 39 20.75 -27.85 -32.38
C SER A 39 19.70 -26.94 -31.75
N VAL A 40 18.93 -26.23 -32.58
CA VAL A 40 17.92 -25.26 -32.12
C VAL A 40 16.77 -26.01 -31.47
N ALA A 41 16.81 -26.11 -30.14
CA ALA A 41 15.68 -26.45 -29.30
C ALA A 41 15.21 -25.16 -28.63
N THR A 42 14.04 -24.67 -29.03
CA THR A 42 13.36 -23.54 -28.37
C THR A 42 12.92 -23.99 -26.97
N SER A 43 13.75 -23.70 -25.97
CA SER A 43 13.42 -23.94 -24.56
C SER A 43 12.40 -22.93 -24.07
N GLU A 44 11.15 -23.08 -24.54
CA GLU A 44 10.00 -22.51 -23.85
C GLU A 44 9.98 -23.06 -22.43
N SER A 45 10.32 -22.24 -21.44
CA SER A 45 10.09 -22.55 -20.02
C SER A 45 8.60 -22.37 -19.67
N ARG A 46 7.72 -22.95 -20.49
CA ARG A 46 6.34 -23.25 -20.10
C ARG A 46 6.43 -24.16 -18.88
N ALA A 47 5.97 -23.69 -17.72
CA ALA A 47 5.48 -24.60 -16.70
C ALA A 47 4.45 -25.51 -17.38
N SER A 48 4.67 -26.83 -17.31
CA SER A 48 4.14 -27.80 -18.27
C SER A 48 2.67 -27.55 -18.60
N GLN A 49 2.42 -27.01 -19.81
CA GLN A 49 1.05 -26.81 -20.30
C GLN A 49 0.48 -28.19 -20.62
N VAL A 50 -0.12 -28.82 -19.60
CA VAL A 50 -0.88 -30.05 -19.73
C VAL A 50 -1.90 -29.85 -20.85
N THR A 51 -2.05 -30.87 -21.70
CA THR A 51 -2.92 -30.84 -22.88
C THR A 51 -4.28 -30.22 -22.56
N ASP A 52 -4.69 -29.24 -23.38
CA ASP A 52 -5.69 -28.20 -23.08
C ASP A 52 -7.13 -28.73 -23.05
N GLU A 53 -7.41 -29.64 -22.11
CA GLU A 53 -8.75 -30.06 -21.71
C GLU A 53 -9.43 -28.90 -20.99
N SER A 54 -10.10 -28.03 -21.76
CA SER A 54 -10.79 -26.84 -21.24
C SER A 54 -11.63 -27.14 -20.00
N GLY A 55 -11.32 -26.46 -18.89
CA GLY A 55 -12.00 -26.64 -17.60
C GLY A 55 -11.36 -27.68 -16.67
N VAL A 56 -10.30 -28.38 -17.08
CA VAL A 56 -9.59 -29.36 -16.24
C VAL A 56 -8.34 -28.75 -15.61
N TYR A 57 -8.23 -28.86 -14.28
CA TYR A 57 -7.17 -28.31 -13.47
C TYR A 57 -6.46 -29.40 -12.71
N ARG A 58 -5.19 -29.62 -13.06
CA ARG A 58 -4.27 -30.52 -12.37
C ARG A 58 -3.18 -29.64 -11.80
N PHE A 59 -3.04 -29.60 -10.47
CA PHE A 59 -2.13 -28.71 -9.75
C PHE A 59 -0.65 -29.16 -9.80
N ALA A 60 -0.23 -29.63 -10.98
CA ALA A 60 1.07 -30.23 -11.23
C ALA A 60 2.15 -29.15 -11.37
N GLY A 61 3.10 -29.16 -10.45
CA GLY A 61 4.22 -28.21 -10.40
C GLY A 61 5.12 -28.47 -9.20
N PRO A 62 6.21 -27.69 -9.06
CA PRO A 62 6.99 -27.65 -7.82
C PRO A 62 6.15 -27.06 -6.66
N ASP A 63 6.61 -27.28 -5.43
CA ASP A 63 6.05 -26.61 -4.25
C ASP A 63 6.16 -25.08 -4.40
N ALA A 64 5.03 -24.37 -4.27
CA ALA A 64 4.96 -22.91 -4.48
C ALA A 64 3.71 -22.29 -3.81
N ASP A 65 3.78 -21.03 -3.39
CA ASP A 65 2.63 -20.28 -2.87
C ASP A 65 1.80 -19.58 -3.96
N PHE A 66 2.24 -19.68 -5.23
CA PHE A 66 1.50 -19.21 -6.41
C PHE A 66 0.73 -20.36 -7.07
N HIS A 67 -0.57 -20.15 -7.33
CA HIS A 67 -1.47 -21.20 -7.84
C HIS A 67 -1.75 -21.09 -9.36
N GLY A 68 -1.24 -20.05 -10.03
CA GLY A 68 -1.56 -19.69 -11.41
C GLY A 68 -2.38 -18.40 -11.51
N HIS A 69 -2.22 -17.64 -12.61
CA HIS A 69 -2.89 -16.34 -12.81
C HIS A 69 -4.42 -16.46 -12.81
N GLN A 70 -4.93 -17.59 -13.27
CA GLN A 70 -6.34 -17.95 -13.37
C GLN A 70 -6.99 -18.31 -12.02
N TRP A 71 -6.21 -18.44 -10.95
CA TRP A 71 -6.69 -18.71 -9.60
C TRP A 71 -6.52 -17.47 -8.71
N GLN A 72 -7.60 -17.00 -8.06
CA GLN A 72 -7.58 -15.79 -7.24
C GLN A 72 -8.23 -15.97 -5.86
N THR A 73 -7.64 -15.29 -4.87
CA THR A 73 -8.14 -15.18 -3.50
C THR A 73 -7.59 -13.94 -2.82
N LEU A 74 -8.30 -13.45 -1.80
CA LEU A 74 -7.79 -12.50 -0.80
C LEU A 74 -6.96 -13.15 0.32
N ASN A 75 -6.96 -14.47 0.45
CA ASN A 75 -6.22 -15.22 1.48
C ASN A 75 -5.26 -16.24 0.82
N PRO A 76 -4.14 -15.78 0.24
CA PRO A 76 -3.10 -16.67 -0.27
C PRO A 76 -2.41 -17.45 0.84
N GLY A 77 -2.34 -16.92 2.06
CA GLY A 77 -1.73 -17.60 3.22
C GLY A 77 -2.41 -18.93 3.58
N TYR A 78 -3.61 -19.18 3.05
CA TYR A 78 -4.36 -20.43 3.19
C TYR A 78 -3.93 -21.55 2.23
N TRP A 79 -3.33 -21.24 1.08
CA TRP A 79 -3.22 -22.18 -0.04
C TRP A 79 -1.80 -22.25 -0.60
N LYS A 80 -1.36 -23.43 -1.02
CA LYS A 80 -0.10 -23.65 -1.75
C LYS A 80 -0.20 -24.82 -2.70
N ILE A 81 0.65 -24.84 -3.72
CA ILE A 81 1.04 -26.06 -4.41
C ILE A 81 2.03 -26.79 -3.52
N GLN A 82 1.82 -28.08 -3.26
CA GLN A 82 2.80 -28.95 -2.61
C GLN A 82 2.64 -30.38 -3.09
N GLY A 83 3.75 -31.01 -3.51
CA GLY A 83 3.74 -32.39 -3.98
C GLY A 83 2.89 -32.62 -5.23
N ALA A 84 2.84 -31.64 -6.13
CA ALA A 84 1.99 -31.62 -7.33
C ALA A 84 0.46 -31.67 -7.07
N ALA A 85 0.02 -31.20 -5.91
CA ALA A 85 -1.39 -30.99 -5.57
C ALA A 85 -1.61 -29.62 -4.92
N LEU A 86 -2.83 -29.07 -4.99
CA LEU A 86 -3.21 -27.91 -4.17
C LEU A 86 -3.43 -28.40 -2.75
N ARG A 87 -2.73 -27.81 -1.78
CA ARG A 87 -2.87 -28.10 -0.35
C ARG A 87 -3.20 -26.84 0.42
N ARG A 88 -3.90 -27.03 1.52
CA ARG A 88 -4.07 -25.98 2.52
C ARG A 88 -2.81 -25.83 3.37
N ARG A 89 -2.49 -24.61 3.77
CA ARG A 89 -1.55 -24.30 4.85
C ARG A 89 -2.31 -24.39 6.19
N LEU A 90 -1.74 -25.12 7.15
CA LEU A 90 -2.33 -25.43 8.46
C LEU A 90 -1.44 -24.98 9.64
N GLN A 91 -0.26 -24.47 9.33
CA GLN A 91 0.81 -24.09 10.26
C GLN A 91 1.44 -22.74 9.84
N ASN A 92 0.75 -21.96 9.01
CA ASN A 92 1.20 -20.63 8.65
C ASN A 92 1.17 -19.73 9.89
N TYR A 93 2.09 -18.77 9.99
CA TYR A 93 2.12 -17.82 11.12
C TYR A 93 0.79 -17.04 11.27
N GLY A 94 0.02 -16.94 10.18
CA GLY A 94 -1.32 -16.37 10.13
C GLY A 94 -2.52 -17.31 10.27
N ASP A 95 -2.33 -18.64 10.39
CA ASP A 95 -3.47 -19.56 10.57
C ASP A 95 -4.17 -19.41 11.94
N ARG A 96 -3.62 -18.54 12.81
CA ARG A 96 -4.16 -18.12 14.09
C ARG A 96 -4.25 -16.59 14.12
N ALA A 97 -5.15 -16.03 13.33
CA ALA A 97 -5.38 -14.59 13.31
C ALA A 97 -5.96 -14.12 14.65
N ARG A 98 -5.10 -13.81 15.64
CA ARG A 98 -5.50 -13.04 16.83
C ARG A 98 -6.29 -11.81 16.33
N ARG A 99 -7.47 -11.54 16.92
CA ARG A 99 -8.26 -10.33 16.60
C ARG A 99 -7.63 -9.11 17.29
N THR A 100 -6.39 -8.85 16.96
CA THR A 100 -5.55 -7.78 17.50
C THR A 100 -5.67 -6.51 16.67
N GLY A 101 -6.90 -6.22 16.26
CA GLY A 101 -7.39 -4.85 16.32
C GLY A 101 -7.27 -4.42 17.79
N PHE A 102 -6.23 -3.65 18.06
CA PHE A 102 -5.70 -3.35 19.39
C PHE A 102 -6.78 -2.71 20.29
N PRO A 103 -6.82 -3.00 21.61
CA PRO A 103 -8.01 -2.72 22.43
C PRO A 103 -8.55 -1.29 22.31
N PHE A 104 -7.66 -0.31 22.38
CA PHE A 104 -8.00 1.12 22.39
C PHE A 104 -8.83 1.57 21.16
N HIS A 105 -8.58 1.02 19.96
CA HIS A 105 -9.34 1.36 18.75
C HIS A 105 -10.80 0.91 18.82
N GLY A 106 -11.09 -0.15 19.57
CA GLY A 106 -12.48 -0.55 19.83
C GLY A 106 -13.08 0.09 21.08
N GLU A 107 -12.28 0.40 22.09
CA GLU A 107 -12.76 0.76 23.43
C GLU A 107 -13.24 2.22 23.44
N THR A 108 -12.51 3.10 22.76
CA THR A 108 -12.98 4.45 22.38
C THR A 108 -14.17 4.41 21.41
N ASN A 109 -14.31 3.31 20.66
CA ASN A 109 -15.51 2.99 19.90
C ASN A 109 -16.61 2.27 20.73
N GLY A 110 -16.52 2.24 22.06
CA GLY A 110 -17.54 1.70 22.96
C GLY A 110 -17.80 0.20 22.76
N PHE A 111 -16.86 -0.54 22.19
CA PHE A 111 -16.90 -1.99 22.14
C PHE A 111 -16.27 -2.55 23.41
N GLU A 112 -17.05 -3.35 24.15
CA GLU A 112 -16.60 -4.20 25.26
C GLU A 112 -15.50 -5.16 24.79
N PHE A 113 -14.39 -5.21 25.54
CA PHE A 113 -13.25 -6.08 25.23
C PHE A 113 -13.36 -7.47 25.84
N LYS A 114 -12.84 -8.42 25.07
CA LYS A 114 -12.61 -9.80 25.50
C LYS A 114 -11.20 -10.17 25.11
N THR A 115 -10.36 -10.36 26.13
CA THR A 115 -9.06 -11.03 26.02
C THR A 115 -9.25 -12.45 25.51
N ASP A 116 -10.36 -13.08 25.92
CA ASP A 116 -10.79 -14.40 25.51
C ASP A 116 -11.26 -14.33 24.04
N TYR A 117 -10.42 -14.85 23.15
CA TYR A 117 -10.63 -14.78 21.71
C TYR A 117 -10.30 -16.11 21.04
N ASP A 118 -11.14 -16.50 20.08
CA ASP A 118 -11.02 -17.71 19.27
C ASP A 118 -10.32 -17.40 17.91
N PRO A 119 -9.06 -17.82 17.71
CA PRO A 119 -8.27 -17.53 16.51
C PRO A 119 -8.63 -18.40 15.29
N SER A 120 -9.68 -19.21 15.38
CA SER A 120 -10.13 -20.09 14.31
C SER A 120 -10.53 -19.31 13.05
N LEU A 121 -9.74 -19.44 11.98
CA LEU A 121 -10.00 -18.73 10.73
C LEU A 121 -11.38 -19.07 10.12
N PRO A 122 -12.03 -18.09 9.45
CA PRO A 122 -13.20 -18.34 8.62
C PRO A 122 -12.85 -19.24 7.42
N SER A 123 -13.85 -19.63 6.64
CA SER A 123 -13.61 -20.36 5.38
C SER A 123 -12.71 -19.53 4.45
N GLY A 124 -11.61 -20.12 4.01
CA GLY A 124 -10.79 -19.61 2.92
C GLY A 124 -11.20 -20.28 1.60
N ILE A 125 -11.28 -19.49 0.52
CA ILE A 125 -11.70 -19.95 -0.82
C ILE A 125 -10.60 -19.60 -1.83
N LEU A 126 -10.44 -20.40 -2.89
CA LEU A 126 -9.61 -20.10 -4.06
C LEU A 126 -10.48 -20.25 -5.33
N TYR A 127 -10.75 -19.15 -6.03
CA TYR A 127 -11.67 -19.12 -7.18
C TYR A 127 -10.93 -19.27 -8.51
N ALA A 128 -11.48 -20.05 -9.44
CA ALA A 128 -11.04 -20.09 -10.84
C ALA A 128 -11.74 -18.94 -11.60
N THR A 129 -11.06 -17.82 -11.80
CA THR A 129 -11.70 -16.57 -12.28
C THR A 129 -12.01 -16.55 -13.78
N GLU A 130 -11.50 -17.53 -14.53
CA GLU A 130 -11.87 -17.76 -15.93
C GLU A 130 -13.27 -18.40 -16.09
N TRP A 131 -13.94 -18.78 -14.99
CA TRP A 131 -15.31 -19.30 -15.00
C TRP A 131 -16.26 -18.45 -14.16
N GLU A 132 -17.19 -17.77 -14.83
CA GLU A 132 -18.39 -17.23 -14.22
C GLU A 132 -19.58 -18.07 -14.68
N LEU A 133 -20.03 -18.98 -13.82
CA LEU A 133 -21.02 -19.99 -14.17
C LEU A 133 -22.43 -19.50 -13.84
N LYS A 134 -23.40 -19.80 -14.71
CA LYS A 134 -24.84 -19.60 -14.52
C LYS A 134 -25.60 -20.83 -14.99
N GLU A 135 -26.85 -20.95 -14.58
CA GLU A 135 -27.81 -21.95 -15.09
C GLU A 135 -27.35 -23.40 -14.87
N GLU A 136 -27.20 -24.20 -15.92
CA GLU A 136 -26.76 -25.59 -15.80
C GLU A 136 -25.25 -25.72 -16.00
N TYR A 137 -24.60 -26.42 -15.08
CA TYR A 137 -23.18 -26.77 -15.13
C TYR A 137 -22.90 -27.94 -14.17
N SER A 138 -21.76 -28.60 -14.34
CA SER A 138 -21.25 -29.52 -13.32
C SER A 138 -19.78 -29.29 -12.96
N ILE A 139 -19.42 -29.67 -11.73
CA ILE A 139 -18.07 -29.57 -11.20
C ILE A 139 -17.72 -30.92 -10.58
N ASN A 140 -16.56 -31.47 -10.92
CA ASN A 140 -15.97 -32.61 -10.22
C ASN A 140 -14.67 -32.17 -9.54
N ALA A 141 -14.47 -32.54 -8.28
CA ALA A 141 -13.22 -32.29 -7.56
C ALA A 141 -12.71 -33.59 -6.91
N ARG A 142 -11.48 -33.99 -7.23
CA ARG A 142 -10.84 -35.20 -6.69
C ARG A 142 -9.87 -34.84 -5.56
N PHE A 143 -10.22 -35.21 -4.34
CA PHE A 143 -9.44 -34.95 -3.14
C PHE A 143 -8.71 -36.21 -2.64
N THR A 144 -7.53 -36.05 -2.06
CA THR A 144 -6.89 -37.08 -1.22
C THR A 144 -7.00 -36.64 0.22
N TYR A 145 -7.68 -37.41 1.06
CA TYR A 145 -7.79 -37.12 2.48
C TYR A 145 -6.48 -37.49 3.18
N ARG A 146 -5.84 -36.53 3.88
CA ARG A 146 -4.57 -36.76 4.57
C ARG A 146 -4.74 -36.94 6.07
N GLY A 147 -5.71 -36.28 6.70
CA GLY A 147 -6.04 -36.53 8.09
C GLY A 147 -7.20 -35.71 8.66
N ASN A 148 -7.70 -36.18 9.80
CA ASN A 148 -8.56 -35.41 10.69
C ASN A 148 -7.81 -34.16 11.21
N ARG A 149 -8.54 -33.27 11.90
CA ARG A 149 -7.91 -32.17 12.64
C ARG A 149 -6.78 -32.67 13.54
N SER A 150 -5.70 -31.88 13.63
CA SER A 150 -4.66 -32.11 14.63
C SER A 150 -5.26 -32.03 16.05
N GLY A 151 -4.57 -32.63 17.02
CA GLY A 151 -4.87 -32.38 18.43
C GLY A 151 -4.73 -30.90 18.80
N VAL A 152 -5.29 -30.54 19.95
CA VAL A 152 -5.08 -29.25 20.61
C VAL A 152 -3.58 -29.11 20.88
N LEU A 153 -2.94 -28.02 20.45
CA LEU A 153 -1.50 -27.83 20.68
C LEU A 153 -1.28 -27.22 22.07
N GLU A 154 -0.02 -27.28 22.54
CA GLU A 154 0.37 -26.72 23.83
C GLU A 154 0.11 -25.21 23.87
N GLY A 155 -0.66 -24.76 24.88
CA GLY A 155 -1.06 -23.36 25.05
C GLY A 155 -2.39 -22.96 24.39
N ASP A 156 -3.06 -23.87 23.68
CA ASP A 156 -4.35 -23.59 23.03
C ASP A 156 -5.56 -23.89 23.92
N ASP A 157 -6.67 -23.17 23.73
CA ASP A 157 -7.94 -23.50 24.35
C ASP A 157 -8.66 -24.63 23.57
N PRO A 158 -9.00 -25.78 24.21
CA PRO A 158 -9.76 -26.84 23.58
C PRO A 158 -11.19 -26.46 23.16
N GLN A 159 -11.71 -25.28 23.56
CA GLN A 159 -13.03 -24.77 23.16
C GLN A 159 -13.02 -23.98 21.84
N TRP A 160 -11.85 -23.62 21.29
CA TRP A 160 -11.77 -22.91 20.02
C TRP A 160 -12.43 -23.69 18.87
N ALA A 161 -13.10 -22.98 17.96
CA ALA A 161 -13.96 -23.57 16.93
C ALA A 161 -13.22 -24.57 16.03
N MET A 162 -11.93 -24.35 15.74
CA MET A 162 -11.09 -25.25 14.95
C MET A 162 -10.82 -26.63 15.60
N TYR A 163 -11.16 -26.78 16.89
CA TYR A 163 -11.13 -28.04 17.62
C TYR A 163 -12.51 -28.67 17.84
N GLN A 164 -13.60 -28.04 17.36
CA GLN A 164 -14.98 -28.55 17.48
C GLN A 164 -15.42 -29.32 16.23
N ASP A 165 -16.29 -30.32 16.42
CA ASP A 165 -16.83 -31.15 15.33
C ASP A 165 -17.73 -30.34 14.38
N GLY A 166 -17.55 -30.55 13.07
CA GLY A 166 -18.33 -29.90 12.02
C GLY A 166 -17.86 -28.50 11.65
N PHE A 167 -16.83 -27.96 12.32
CA PHE A 167 -16.21 -26.69 11.94
C PHE A 167 -15.19 -26.89 10.81
N GLY A 168 -14.44 -28.00 10.81
CA GLY A 168 -13.55 -28.35 9.73
C GLY A 168 -14.35 -28.70 8.47
N VAL A 169 -13.97 -28.14 7.32
CA VAL A 169 -14.61 -28.46 6.04
C VAL A 169 -13.58 -28.53 4.90
N MET A 170 -13.86 -29.35 3.89
CA MET A 170 -13.16 -29.38 2.61
C MET A 170 -14.16 -29.57 1.45
N GLY A 171 -13.96 -28.90 0.32
CA GLY A 171 -14.83 -29.07 -0.86
C GLY A 171 -14.78 -27.91 -1.84
N VAL A 172 -15.95 -27.58 -2.39
CA VAL A 172 -16.13 -26.61 -3.49
C VAL A 172 -17.06 -25.46 -3.06
N ALA A 173 -16.73 -24.25 -3.48
CA ALA A 173 -17.57 -23.06 -3.40
C ALA A 173 -18.14 -22.72 -4.78
N VAL A 174 -19.40 -22.27 -4.84
CA VAL A 174 -20.06 -21.76 -6.06
C VAL A 174 -20.89 -20.52 -5.77
N GLY A 175 -21.14 -19.71 -6.81
CA GLY A 175 -22.00 -18.53 -6.72
C GLY A 175 -21.35 -17.31 -6.07
N GLY A 176 -20.02 -17.25 -6.00
CA GLY A 176 -19.30 -16.06 -5.52
C GLY A 176 -19.45 -14.92 -6.52
N LYS A 177 -19.95 -13.76 -6.07
CA LYS A 177 -20.11 -12.54 -6.90
C LYS A 177 -18.81 -11.77 -7.06
N SER A 178 -17.81 -12.12 -6.27
CA SER A 178 -16.62 -11.32 -6.08
C SER A 178 -15.48 -12.20 -5.55
N VAL A 179 -14.26 -12.03 -6.07
CA VAL A 179 -13.07 -12.68 -5.49
C VAL A 179 -12.84 -12.24 -4.03
N LEU A 180 -13.48 -11.13 -3.64
CA LEU A 180 -13.45 -10.54 -2.31
C LEU A 180 -14.31 -11.30 -1.28
N GLU A 181 -15.18 -12.22 -1.72
CA GLU A 181 -15.92 -13.14 -0.83
C GLU A 181 -15.05 -14.32 -0.34
N SER A 182 -13.76 -14.39 -0.68
CA SER A 182 -12.91 -15.55 -0.38
C SER A 182 -12.40 -15.65 1.07
N TYR A 183 -12.60 -14.59 1.88
CA TYR A 183 -12.17 -14.55 3.28
C TYR A 183 -13.09 -13.66 4.14
N GLY A 184 -13.57 -14.21 5.27
CA GLY A 184 -14.30 -13.48 6.32
C GLY A 184 -15.69 -12.91 5.98
N LYS A 185 -15.99 -12.64 4.70
CA LYS A 185 -17.20 -11.98 4.20
C LYS A 185 -17.92 -12.85 3.17
N VAL A 186 -18.13 -14.13 3.50
CA VAL A 186 -18.86 -15.09 2.67
C VAL A 186 -20.34 -14.68 2.61
N GLY A 187 -20.72 -13.93 1.57
CA GLY A 187 -22.02 -13.27 1.46
C GLY A 187 -23.09 -14.16 0.87
N GLN A 188 -23.00 -14.43 -0.43
CA GLN A 188 -23.98 -15.21 -1.18
C GLN A 188 -23.56 -16.66 -1.45
N VAL A 189 -22.25 -16.94 -1.42
CA VAL A 189 -21.60 -18.21 -1.77
C VAL A 189 -22.32 -19.43 -1.17
N VAL A 190 -22.46 -20.48 -1.97
CA VAL A 190 -22.84 -21.83 -1.53
C VAL A 190 -21.56 -22.66 -1.36
N ARG A 191 -21.37 -23.26 -0.19
CA ARG A 191 -20.24 -24.16 0.09
C ARG A 191 -20.76 -25.59 0.11
N ILE A 192 -20.26 -26.44 -0.78
CA ILE A 192 -20.57 -27.86 -0.87
C ILE A 192 -19.33 -28.62 -0.39
N VAL A 193 -19.43 -29.26 0.77
CA VAL A 193 -18.25 -29.71 1.52
C VAL A 193 -18.49 -31.02 2.25
N TRP A 194 -17.44 -31.81 2.42
CA TRP A 194 -17.38 -32.78 3.52
C TRP A 194 -16.88 -32.04 4.78
N ALA A 195 -17.49 -32.32 5.93
CA ALA A 195 -17.15 -31.72 7.22
C ALA A 195 -16.62 -32.77 8.22
N ASP A 196 -15.85 -32.33 9.21
CA ASP A 196 -15.19 -33.24 10.18
C ASP A 196 -16.12 -33.85 11.24
N ASP A 197 -17.43 -33.54 11.23
CA ASP A 197 -18.48 -34.37 11.84
C ASP A 197 -18.91 -35.55 10.93
N GLY A 198 -18.18 -35.79 9.85
CA GLY A 198 -18.34 -36.92 8.94
C GLY A 198 -19.35 -36.72 7.81
N LYS A 199 -20.05 -35.60 7.70
CA LYS A 199 -21.16 -35.46 6.73
C LYS A 199 -20.78 -34.69 5.47
N LEU A 200 -21.35 -35.08 4.34
CA LEU A 200 -21.44 -34.23 3.14
C LEU A 200 -22.56 -33.20 3.38
N LYS A 201 -22.26 -31.91 3.18
CA LYS A 201 -23.15 -30.78 3.49
C LYS A 201 -23.22 -29.77 2.35
N ILE A 202 -24.42 -29.23 2.11
CA ILE A 202 -24.62 -27.97 1.38
C ILE A 202 -24.85 -26.88 2.44
N ILE A 203 -23.97 -25.88 2.47
CA ILE A 203 -23.96 -24.80 3.46
C ILE A 203 -24.17 -23.45 2.76
N GLY A 204 -25.08 -22.64 3.30
CA GLY A 204 -25.27 -21.24 2.91
C GLY A 204 -25.11 -20.27 4.07
N THR A 205 -25.19 -18.98 3.79
CA THR A 205 -25.13 -17.92 4.80
C THR A 205 -26.49 -17.75 5.48
N ALA A 206 -26.54 -17.69 6.82
CA ALA A 206 -27.78 -17.39 7.53
C ALA A 206 -28.16 -15.89 7.44
N SER A 207 -29.45 -15.62 7.30
CA SER A 207 -29.99 -14.27 7.20
C SER A 207 -30.09 -13.57 8.56
N GLY A 208 -29.42 -12.43 8.72
CA GLY A 208 -29.67 -11.50 9.83
C GLY A 208 -28.51 -10.54 10.10
N LYS A 209 -28.81 -9.30 10.53
CA LYS A 209 -27.80 -8.36 11.01
C LYS A 209 -27.23 -8.87 12.34
N GLY A 210 -25.97 -9.30 12.35
CA GLY A 210 -25.25 -9.56 13.60
C GLY A 210 -24.97 -8.26 14.37
N LYS A 211 -24.85 -8.34 15.70
CA LYS A 211 -24.16 -7.29 16.46
C LYS A 211 -22.66 -7.33 16.06
N PRO A 212 -22.03 -6.22 15.66
CA PRO A 212 -20.65 -6.23 15.16
C PRO A 212 -19.63 -6.26 16.31
N GLN A 213 -19.56 -7.37 17.06
CA GLN A 213 -18.75 -7.43 18.28
C GLN A 213 -18.33 -8.84 18.68
N GLY A 214 -17.07 -8.98 19.13
CA GLY A 214 -16.73 -9.91 20.21
C GLY A 214 -16.30 -11.35 19.89
N GLY A 215 -15.93 -11.71 18.65
CA GLY A 215 -15.20 -12.95 18.30
C GLY A 215 -15.95 -14.29 18.41
N LEU A 216 -16.79 -14.44 19.44
CA LEU A 216 -17.57 -15.64 19.79
C LEU A 216 -18.80 -15.85 18.89
N ALA A 217 -19.10 -14.89 18.01
CA ALA A 217 -20.10 -15.04 16.96
C ALA A 217 -19.52 -15.89 15.82
N GLY A 218 -19.41 -17.21 16.05
CA GLY A 218 -19.00 -18.17 15.04
C GLY A 218 -19.81 -18.03 13.75
N PRO A 219 -19.24 -18.40 12.59
CA PRO A 219 -19.88 -18.23 11.29
C PRO A 219 -21.27 -18.87 11.31
N ARG A 220 -22.31 -18.06 11.06
CA ARG A 220 -23.70 -18.53 11.01
C ARG A 220 -23.96 -19.29 9.71
N ASP A 221 -23.32 -20.44 9.62
CA ASP A 221 -23.52 -21.45 8.59
C ASP A 221 -24.94 -21.99 8.72
N ARG A 222 -25.77 -21.74 7.70
CA ARG A 222 -27.04 -22.43 7.56
C ARG A 222 -26.78 -23.69 6.76
N VAL A 223 -26.79 -24.85 7.42
CA VAL A 223 -26.88 -26.14 6.73
C VAL A 223 -28.22 -26.18 5.98
N LEU A 224 -28.16 -26.51 4.69
CA LEU A 224 -29.29 -26.52 3.77
C LEU A 224 -29.72 -27.96 3.45
N ALA A 225 -28.75 -28.84 3.29
CA ALA A 225 -28.90 -30.28 3.23
C ALA A 225 -27.63 -30.94 3.79
N GLU A 226 -27.77 -32.11 4.39
CA GLU A 226 -26.66 -32.95 4.84
C GLU A 226 -26.97 -34.45 4.62
N SER A 227 -25.92 -35.27 4.57
CA SER A 227 -26.01 -36.72 4.41
C SER A 227 -26.02 -37.46 5.76
N ASP A 228 -26.24 -38.77 5.71
CA ASP A 228 -25.75 -39.70 6.72
C ASP A 228 -24.21 -39.58 6.89
N ALA A 229 -23.68 -40.11 8.00
CA ALA A 229 -22.26 -40.00 8.33
C ALA A 229 -21.35 -40.85 7.42
N ILE A 230 -20.20 -40.29 7.07
CA ILE A 230 -19.18 -40.80 6.14
C ILE A 230 -17.82 -40.76 6.84
N THR A 231 -17.25 -41.93 7.15
CA THR A 231 -15.92 -42.01 7.77
C THR A 231 -14.82 -42.05 6.72
N LEU A 232 -14.04 -40.97 6.61
CA LEU A 232 -12.83 -40.92 5.79
C LEU A 232 -11.59 -41.34 6.61
N LYS A 233 -10.62 -41.96 5.93
CA LYS A 233 -9.32 -42.39 6.48
C LYS A 233 -8.18 -41.74 5.71
N ALA A 234 -7.06 -41.53 6.37
CA ALA A 234 -5.85 -41.02 5.73
C ALA A 234 -5.42 -41.93 4.56
N GLY A 235 -5.34 -41.36 3.35
CA GLY A 235 -5.10 -42.09 2.11
C GLY A 235 -6.35 -42.35 1.25
N ASP A 236 -7.56 -42.14 1.78
CA ASP A 236 -8.80 -42.25 0.98
C ASP A 236 -8.82 -41.16 -0.12
N VAL A 237 -9.15 -41.58 -1.35
CA VAL A 237 -9.38 -40.67 -2.48
C VAL A 237 -10.88 -40.52 -2.68
N GLY A 238 -11.36 -39.28 -2.69
CA GLY A 238 -12.77 -38.93 -2.85
C GLY A 238 -13.01 -38.06 -4.06
N GLU A 239 -14.06 -38.37 -4.83
CA GLU A 239 -14.55 -37.54 -5.93
C GLU A 239 -15.86 -36.87 -5.52
N LEU A 240 -15.86 -35.55 -5.41
CA LEU A 240 -17.04 -34.73 -5.17
C LEU A 240 -17.58 -34.20 -6.49
N SER A 241 -18.69 -34.78 -6.95
CA SER A 241 -19.46 -34.30 -8.10
C SER A 241 -20.55 -33.34 -7.63
N ILE A 242 -20.73 -32.23 -8.33
CA ILE A 242 -21.73 -31.19 -8.07
C ILE A 242 -22.42 -30.89 -9.38
N LYS A 243 -23.75 -30.98 -9.41
CA LYS A 243 -24.56 -30.76 -10.61
C LYS A 243 -25.63 -29.73 -10.30
N VAL A 244 -25.56 -28.59 -10.98
CA VAL A 244 -26.55 -27.53 -10.93
C VAL A 244 -27.46 -27.68 -12.14
N ARG A 245 -28.76 -27.75 -11.90
CA ARG A 245 -29.77 -28.00 -12.93
C ARG A 245 -31.00 -27.12 -12.74
N ALA A 246 -31.68 -26.79 -13.84
CA ALA A 246 -33.04 -26.26 -13.80
C ALA A 246 -34.02 -27.28 -13.20
N LEU A 247 -35.14 -26.80 -12.68
CA LEU A 247 -36.23 -27.66 -12.24
C LEU A 247 -37.20 -27.91 -13.40
N ASP A 248 -37.48 -29.18 -13.72
CA ASP A 248 -38.53 -29.54 -14.67
C ASP A 248 -39.91 -29.24 -14.05
N GLN A 249 -40.77 -28.53 -14.81
CA GLN A 249 -42.17 -28.21 -14.47
C GLN A 249 -43.05 -29.45 -14.20
N ARG A 250 -42.54 -30.66 -14.46
CA ARG A 250 -43.16 -31.94 -14.09
C ARG A 250 -42.91 -32.33 -12.64
N GLU A 251 -41.76 -32.00 -12.05
CA GLU A 251 -41.46 -32.32 -10.64
C GLU A 251 -42.31 -31.52 -9.65
N GLU A 252 -42.77 -30.33 -10.04
CA GLU A 252 -43.56 -29.45 -9.17
C GLU A 252 -44.92 -30.05 -8.78
N ARG A 253 -45.50 -30.89 -9.65
CA ARG A 253 -46.90 -31.34 -9.52
C ARG A 253 -47.10 -32.47 -8.50
N GLN A 254 -46.07 -32.87 -7.75
CA GLN A 254 -46.09 -34.07 -6.91
C GLN A 254 -45.91 -33.83 -5.40
N ARG A 255 -45.85 -32.58 -4.90
CA ARG A 255 -45.73 -32.31 -3.45
C ARG A 255 -46.61 -31.15 -2.95
N GLU A 256 -46.91 -31.19 -1.65
CA GLU A 256 -47.85 -30.31 -0.95
C GLU A 256 -47.39 -28.83 -0.83
N PRO A 257 -48.33 -27.87 -0.72
CA PRO A 257 -48.01 -26.45 -0.58
C PRO A 257 -47.47 -26.10 0.81
N LEU A 258 -46.18 -25.73 0.89
CA LEU A 258 -45.61 -25.12 2.09
C LEU A 258 -46.15 -23.69 2.31
N LYS A 259 -46.51 -23.38 3.56
CA LYS A 259 -46.87 -22.02 3.99
C LYS A 259 -45.62 -21.18 4.28
N SER A 260 -45.26 -20.24 3.42
CA SER A 260 -44.54 -19.01 3.81
C SER A 260 -44.51 -17.96 2.68
N GLU A 261 -44.43 -16.68 3.04
CA GLU A 261 -44.50 -15.52 2.14
C GLU A 261 -43.13 -15.20 1.52
N THR A 262 -42.60 -16.05 0.62
CA THR A 262 -41.44 -15.67 -0.23
C THR A 262 -41.31 -16.47 -1.53
N LEU A 263 -42.43 -16.70 -2.24
CA LEU A 263 -42.41 -17.36 -3.55
C LEU A 263 -41.85 -16.43 -4.66
N LYS A 264 -40.53 -16.47 -4.85
CA LYS A 264 -39.93 -16.30 -6.18
C LYS A 264 -40.48 -17.37 -7.13
N SER A 265 -40.52 -17.08 -8.44
CA SER A 265 -41.11 -18.00 -9.42
C SER A 265 -40.33 -19.33 -9.49
N ALA A 266 -41.01 -20.42 -9.90
CA ALA A 266 -40.37 -21.72 -10.12
C ALA A 266 -39.19 -21.63 -11.12
N SER A 267 -39.36 -20.80 -12.15
CA SER A 267 -38.36 -20.41 -13.15
C SER A 267 -37.12 -19.69 -12.62
N GLU A 268 -37.12 -19.26 -11.35
CA GLU A 268 -35.95 -18.69 -10.67
C GLU A 268 -35.21 -19.70 -9.77
N GLN A 269 -35.67 -20.96 -9.68
CA GLN A 269 -35.04 -21.98 -8.84
C GLN A 269 -34.25 -23.03 -9.63
N VAL A 270 -33.18 -23.51 -9.00
CA VAL A 270 -32.32 -24.60 -9.47
C VAL A 270 -32.26 -25.72 -8.43
N SER A 271 -31.99 -26.94 -8.88
CA SER A 271 -31.55 -28.05 -8.03
C SER A 271 -30.03 -28.10 -8.01
N VAL A 272 -29.44 -28.05 -6.81
CA VAL A 272 -28.04 -28.43 -6.59
C VAL A 272 -28.02 -29.85 -6.03
N VAL A 273 -27.47 -30.79 -6.80
CA VAL A 273 -27.15 -32.15 -6.34
C VAL A 273 -25.66 -32.23 -6.10
N ALA A 274 -25.25 -32.71 -4.93
CA ALA A 274 -23.86 -33.00 -4.62
C ALA A 274 -23.69 -34.47 -4.24
N THR A 275 -22.65 -35.11 -4.77
CA THR A 275 -22.39 -36.54 -4.65
C THR A 275 -20.92 -36.77 -4.33
N LEU A 276 -20.60 -37.39 -3.20
CA LEU A 276 -19.25 -37.80 -2.82
C LEU A 276 -19.09 -39.31 -3.05
N ASN A 277 -18.16 -39.69 -3.92
CA ASN A 277 -17.74 -41.07 -4.15
C ASN A 277 -16.42 -41.33 -3.42
N VAL A 278 -16.38 -42.28 -2.49
CA VAL A 278 -15.17 -42.71 -1.75
C VAL A 278 -15.20 -44.24 -1.62
N ASN A 279 -14.10 -44.91 -1.94
CA ASN A 279 -13.94 -46.37 -1.76
C ASN A 279 -15.09 -47.23 -2.34
N GLY A 280 -15.69 -46.79 -3.45
CA GLY A 280 -16.82 -47.46 -4.10
C GLY A 280 -18.19 -47.23 -3.42
N GLN A 281 -18.25 -46.41 -2.37
CA GLN A 281 -19.48 -45.94 -1.75
C GLN A 281 -19.85 -44.55 -2.28
N THR A 282 -21.15 -44.31 -2.45
CA THR A 282 -21.70 -43.08 -3.02
C THR A 282 -22.68 -42.45 -2.03
N PHE A 283 -22.37 -41.23 -1.59
CA PHE A 283 -23.20 -40.44 -0.69
C PHE A 283 -23.71 -39.20 -1.45
N SER A 284 -24.98 -38.84 -1.31
CA SER A 284 -25.55 -37.71 -2.05
C SER A 284 -26.49 -36.85 -1.22
N VAL A 285 -26.50 -35.55 -1.51
CA VAL A 285 -27.37 -34.53 -0.92
C VAL A 285 -27.94 -33.63 -2.01
N GLN A 286 -29.16 -33.13 -1.81
CA GLN A 286 -29.83 -32.26 -2.78
C GLN A 286 -30.50 -31.09 -2.06
N HIS A 287 -30.42 -29.89 -2.65
CA HIS A 287 -31.16 -28.73 -2.17
C HIS A 287 -31.65 -27.86 -3.34
N ARG A 288 -32.80 -27.20 -3.18
CA ARG A 288 -33.32 -26.22 -4.14
C ARG A 288 -32.89 -24.81 -3.74
N LEU A 289 -32.33 -24.06 -4.67
CA LEU A 289 -31.81 -22.71 -4.44
C LEU A 289 -32.34 -21.74 -5.49
N GLY A 290 -32.31 -20.44 -5.17
CA GLY A 290 -32.43 -19.41 -6.20
C GLY A 290 -31.24 -19.47 -7.18
N LYS A 291 -31.51 -19.31 -8.48
CA LYS A 291 -30.53 -19.21 -9.57
C LYS A 291 -29.50 -18.10 -9.34
N ASP A 292 -29.90 -17.05 -8.63
CA ASP A 292 -29.04 -15.97 -8.16
C ASP A 292 -27.92 -16.46 -7.23
N ARG A 293 -28.19 -17.42 -6.34
CA ARG A 293 -27.21 -17.94 -5.36
C ARG A 293 -26.17 -18.92 -5.91
N VAL A 294 -26.39 -19.48 -7.10
CA VAL A 294 -25.42 -20.39 -7.76
C VAL A 294 -24.69 -19.74 -8.93
N THR A 295 -25.14 -18.56 -9.37
CA THR A 295 -24.51 -17.81 -10.47
C THR A 295 -23.27 -17.06 -9.98
N GLY A 296 -22.11 -17.22 -10.59
CA GLY A 296 -20.87 -16.51 -10.23
C GLY A 296 -19.62 -17.39 -10.35
N TYR A 297 -18.53 -16.98 -9.69
CA TYR A 297 -17.29 -17.75 -9.62
C TYR A 297 -17.47 -19.07 -8.85
N ALA A 298 -16.70 -20.07 -9.26
CA ALA A 298 -16.56 -21.36 -8.59
C ALA A 298 -15.10 -21.60 -8.16
N GLY A 299 -14.87 -22.46 -7.17
CA GLY A 299 -13.53 -22.67 -6.62
C GLY A 299 -13.45 -23.69 -5.49
N ILE A 300 -12.25 -23.85 -4.90
CA ILE A 300 -12.00 -24.74 -3.76
C ILE A 300 -12.24 -23.98 -2.44
N VAL A 301 -12.80 -24.65 -1.42
CA VAL A 301 -12.99 -24.09 -0.07
C VAL A 301 -12.51 -25.03 1.03
N ALA A 302 -11.95 -24.46 2.09
CA ALA A 302 -11.61 -25.18 3.33
C ALA A 302 -11.91 -24.37 4.61
N ARG A 303 -11.92 -25.04 5.76
CA ARG A 303 -11.93 -24.44 7.12
C ARG A 303 -11.40 -25.44 8.18
N GLY A 304 -11.10 -24.96 9.39
CA GLY A 304 -10.73 -25.77 10.55
C GLY A 304 -9.29 -26.27 10.49
N LEU A 305 -9.07 -27.57 10.70
CA LEU A 305 -7.72 -28.18 10.71
C LEU A 305 -7.63 -29.49 9.89
N ILE A 306 -8.60 -29.79 9.03
CA ILE A 306 -8.55 -30.95 8.12
C ILE A 306 -7.33 -30.83 7.19
N ASP A 307 -6.54 -31.91 7.06
CA ASP A 307 -5.49 -32.02 6.07
C ASP A 307 -5.97 -32.82 4.85
N PHE A 308 -5.82 -32.24 3.66
CA PHE A 308 -6.20 -32.83 2.39
C PHE A 308 -5.45 -32.19 1.21
N GLU A 309 -5.50 -32.87 0.07
CA GLU A 309 -4.99 -32.42 -1.23
C GLU A 309 -6.13 -32.32 -2.23
N VAL A 310 -6.11 -31.32 -3.10
CA VAL A 310 -6.87 -31.32 -4.36
C VAL A 310 -5.95 -31.82 -5.47
N ASN A 311 -6.23 -33.02 -5.97
CA ASN A 311 -5.50 -33.63 -7.07
C ASN A 311 -5.97 -33.09 -8.42
N GLU A 312 -7.27 -32.81 -8.52
CA GLU A 312 -7.92 -32.40 -9.76
C GLU A 312 -9.20 -31.61 -9.44
N PHE A 313 -9.45 -30.55 -10.19
CA PHE A 313 -10.72 -29.82 -10.23
C PHE A 313 -11.16 -29.75 -11.70
N VAL A 314 -12.42 -29.98 -11.99
CA VAL A 314 -12.97 -30.03 -13.35
C VAL A 314 -14.25 -29.23 -13.39
N VAL A 315 -14.34 -28.29 -14.31
CA VAL A 315 -15.56 -27.56 -14.66
C VAL A 315 -16.08 -28.10 -15.99
N ASP A 316 -17.26 -28.71 -15.95
CA ASP A 316 -18.11 -28.95 -17.11
C ASP A 316 -19.08 -27.76 -17.20
N PRO A 317 -18.84 -26.80 -18.11
CA PRO A 317 -19.48 -25.49 -18.03
C PRO A 317 -20.90 -25.45 -18.58
N GLY A 318 -21.40 -26.50 -19.22
CA GLY A 318 -22.63 -26.42 -20.01
C GLY A 318 -22.53 -25.31 -21.08
N ASP A 319 -23.53 -24.42 -21.13
CA ASP A 319 -23.55 -23.26 -22.05
C ASP A 319 -22.69 -22.07 -21.58
N ASN A 320 -21.87 -22.21 -20.53
CA ASN A 320 -21.01 -21.15 -20.03
C ASN A 320 -19.71 -21.04 -20.83
N ALA A 321 -19.34 -19.81 -21.22
CA ALA A 321 -18.10 -19.55 -21.94
C ALA A 321 -16.93 -19.31 -20.97
N LYS A 322 -15.74 -19.81 -21.35
CA LYS A 322 -14.49 -19.50 -20.66
C LYS A 322 -14.14 -18.02 -20.84
N ARG A 323 -13.83 -17.32 -19.75
CA ARG A 323 -13.39 -15.91 -19.73
C ARG A 323 -11.88 -15.83 -19.91
N ASP A 324 -11.40 -14.88 -20.71
CA ASP A 324 -9.98 -14.49 -20.68
C ASP A 324 -9.69 -13.64 -19.44
N VAL A 325 -8.51 -13.83 -18.86
CA VAL A 325 -8.02 -13.19 -17.62
C VAL A 325 -6.56 -12.71 -17.72
N GLY A 326 -5.87 -12.99 -18.84
CA GLY A 326 -4.50 -12.55 -19.07
C GLY A 326 -3.45 -13.10 -18.08
N ILE A 327 -2.25 -12.52 -18.16
CA ILE A 327 -1.06 -12.86 -17.36
C ILE A 327 -0.44 -11.59 -16.77
N ALA A 328 0.04 -11.66 -15.52
CA ALA A 328 0.73 -10.55 -14.85
C ALA A 328 1.97 -11.02 -14.07
N GLU A 329 2.99 -11.52 -14.76
CA GLU A 329 4.24 -12.00 -14.15
C GLU A 329 4.95 -10.92 -13.33
N CYS A 330 5.07 -9.71 -13.87
CA CYS A 330 5.36 -8.52 -13.08
C CYS A 330 4.04 -7.94 -12.56
N LEU A 331 3.92 -7.73 -11.25
CA LEU A 331 2.77 -7.08 -10.62
C LEU A 331 2.97 -5.56 -10.58
N SER A 332 4.19 -5.11 -10.26
CA SER A 332 4.65 -3.73 -10.43
C SER A 332 6.17 -3.68 -10.33
N CYS A 333 6.82 -2.75 -11.04
CA CYS A 333 8.24 -2.48 -10.81
C CYS A 333 8.53 -1.00 -10.99
N TYR A 334 8.82 -0.30 -9.89
CA TYR A 334 8.79 1.15 -9.82
C TYR A 334 10.07 1.76 -9.24
N ALA A 335 10.43 2.96 -9.68
CA ALA A 335 11.57 3.71 -9.16
C ALA A 335 11.19 4.47 -7.88
N LEU A 336 11.99 4.29 -6.83
CA LEU A 336 11.99 5.11 -5.63
C LEU A 336 12.78 6.39 -5.91
N GLY A 337 12.08 7.48 -6.26
CA GLY A 337 12.68 8.77 -6.60
C GLY A 337 13.63 9.28 -5.52
N ASP A 338 13.24 9.13 -4.26
CA ASP A 338 14.03 9.55 -3.09
C ASP A 338 15.37 8.80 -2.90
N THR A 339 15.62 7.73 -3.65
CA THR A 339 16.91 7.02 -3.67
C THR A 339 17.85 7.50 -4.78
N LEU A 340 17.38 8.33 -5.70
CA LEU A 340 18.13 8.81 -6.86
C LEU A 340 19.31 9.68 -6.42
N LYS A 341 20.53 9.27 -6.77
CA LYS A 341 21.76 9.99 -6.45
C LYS A 341 22.85 9.81 -7.49
N GLN A 342 23.75 10.79 -7.55
CA GLN A 342 24.97 10.69 -8.36
C GLN A 342 26.02 9.87 -7.61
N VAL A 343 26.68 8.94 -8.32
CA VAL A 343 27.76 8.08 -7.82
C VAL A 343 28.88 8.12 -8.86
N GLY A 344 29.95 8.89 -8.56
CA GLY A 344 30.96 9.24 -9.55
C GLY A 344 30.34 10.06 -10.69
N ALA A 345 30.60 9.67 -11.94
CA ALA A 345 29.97 10.28 -13.11
C ALA A 345 28.54 9.75 -13.42
N THR A 346 28.10 8.68 -12.74
CA THR A 346 26.84 7.98 -13.08
C THR A 346 25.69 8.34 -12.14
N TRP A 347 24.45 8.31 -12.64
CA TRP A 347 23.25 8.39 -11.79
C TRP A 347 22.75 6.99 -11.44
N ARG A 348 22.34 6.80 -10.18
CA ARG A 348 21.77 5.52 -9.70
C ARG A 348 20.46 5.76 -8.96
N VAL A 349 19.48 4.90 -9.22
CA VAL A 349 18.19 4.86 -8.52
C VAL A 349 17.85 3.42 -8.14
N ARG A 350 17.12 3.23 -7.05
CA ARG A 350 16.58 1.94 -6.66
C ARG A 350 15.21 1.71 -7.28
N MET A 351 15.01 0.53 -7.85
CA MET A 351 13.71 0.02 -8.24
C MET A 351 13.29 -1.13 -7.33
N ILE A 352 12.01 -1.17 -6.98
CA ILE A 352 11.37 -2.28 -6.27
C ILE A 352 10.51 -3.02 -7.27
N GLY A 353 10.74 -4.32 -7.45
CA GLY A 353 9.92 -5.20 -8.29
C GLY A 353 9.11 -6.18 -7.44
N LEU A 354 7.82 -6.32 -7.75
CA LEU A 354 6.91 -7.33 -7.21
C LEU A 354 6.44 -8.22 -8.35
N PHE A 355 6.46 -9.54 -8.14
CA PHE A 355 6.16 -10.55 -9.15
C PHE A 355 5.07 -11.51 -8.65
N ALA A 356 4.33 -12.12 -9.58
CA ALA A 356 3.26 -13.06 -9.20
C ALA A 356 3.79 -14.40 -8.67
N SER A 357 4.99 -14.79 -9.08
CA SER A 357 5.54 -16.13 -8.95
C SER A 357 7.07 -16.12 -8.84
N GLU A 358 7.67 -17.25 -8.44
CA GLU A 358 9.12 -17.41 -8.32
C GLU A 358 9.88 -17.29 -9.64
N GLY A 359 11.16 -16.95 -9.53
CA GLY A 359 12.13 -16.83 -10.61
C GLY A 359 13.53 -16.63 -10.05
N GLU A 360 14.57 -16.76 -10.87
CA GLU A 360 15.95 -16.61 -10.39
C GLU A 360 16.40 -15.14 -10.38
N ARG A 361 15.98 -14.36 -11.39
CA ARG A 361 16.61 -13.08 -11.70
C ARG A 361 15.69 -12.08 -12.40
N VAL A 362 15.82 -10.83 -11.96
CA VAL A 362 15.28 -9.64 -12.65
C VAL A 362 16.42 -8.88 -13.32
N GLU A 363 16.22 -8.46 -14.56
CA GLU A 363 17.02 -7.43 -15.23
C GLU A 363 16.15 -6.19 -15.49
N ILE A 364 16.72 -4.99 -15.30
CA ILE A 364 16.15 -3.73 -15.76
C ILE A 364 17.01 -3.19 -16.91
N ARG A 365 16.37 -2.77 -18.00
CA ARG A 365 17.01 -2.17 -19.18
C ARG A 365 16.45 -0.77 -19.38
N VAL A 366 17.30 0.23 -19.60
CA VAL A 366 16.90 1.65 -19.69
C VAL A 366 17.38 2.26 -21.00
N ALA A 367 16.54 3.08 -21.63
CA ALA A 367 16.84 3.83 -22.85
C ALA A 367 16.24 5.25 -22.78
N ASP A 368 16.62 6.13 -23.71
CA ASP A 368 16.04 7.46 -23.93
C ASP A 368 14.77 7.43 -24.82
N ASN A 369 14.55 6.34 -25.54
CA ASN A 369 13.43 6.13 -26.46
C ASN A 369 12.56 4.94 -25.99
N PRO A 370 11.22 5.02 -26.02
CA PRO A 370 10.36 3.88 -25.67
C PRO A 370 10.45 2.71 -26.67
N ASN A 371 10.91 2.97 -27.90
CA ASN A 371 11.11 2.00 -28.98
C ASN A 371 12.58 2.04 -29.44
N PRO A 372 13.53 1.49 -28.65
CA PRO A 372 14.95 1.55 -28.94
C PRO A 372 15.32 0.77 -30.23
N VAL A 373 16.36 1.21 -30.92
CA VAL A 373 16.81 0.62 -32.20
C VAL A 373 17.27 -0.83 -31.97
N GLY A 374 16.68 -1.77 -32.73
CA GLY A 374 16.89 -3.21 -32.54
C GLY A 374 16.00 -3.84 -31.46
N GLY A 375 15.13 -3.08 -30.81
CA GLY A 375 14.20 -3.55 -29.77
C GLY A 375 14.84 -3.71 -28.39
N TRP A 376 14.02 -3.90 -27.36
CA TRP A 376 14.48 -3.94 -25.97
C TRP A 376 15.48 -5.07 -25.62
N SER A 377 15.55 -6.11 -26.46
CA SER A 377 16.57 -7.16 -26.36
C SER A 377 17.99 -6.69 -26.70
N SER A 378 18.15 -5.60 -27.49
CA SER A 378 19.46 -5.00 -27.82
C SER A 378 20.00 -4.10 -26.70
N VAL A 379 19.12 -3.54 -25.87
CA VAL A 379 19.45 -2.60 -24.80
C VAL A 379 20.22 -3.32 -23.69
N SER A 380 21.26 -2.66 -23.17
CA SER A 380 22.08 -3.17 -22.07
C SER A 380 21.31 -3.27 -20.75
N VAL A 381 21.73 -4.20 -19.91
CA VAL A 381 21.20 -4.34 -18.55
C VAL A 381 21.79 -3.25 -17.67
N CYS A 382 20.93 -2.37 -17.16
CA CYS A 382 21.28 -1.23 -16.32
C CYS A 382 21.28 -1.57 -14.82
N GLY A 383 20.61 -2.66 -14.43
CA GLY A 383 20.64 -3.23 -13.08
C GLY A 383 20.05 -4.65 -13.08
N MET A 384 20.47 -5.49 -12.14
CA MET A 384 19.89 -6.82 -11.94
C MET A 384 19.89 -7.22 -10.46
N ALA A 385 18.94 -8.08 -10.09
CA ALA A 385 18.83 -8.65 -8.75
C ALA A 385 18.16 -10.03 -8.80
N LYS A 386 18.12 -10.74 -7.67
CA LYS A 386 17.31 -11.95 -7.51
C LYS A 386 15.89 -11.61 -7.10
N ILE A 387 14.92 -12.45 -7.49
CA ILE A 387 13.62 -12.49 -6.83
C ILE A 387 13.80 -13.22 -5.49
N VAL A 388 13.19 -12.70 -4.42
CA VAL A 388 13.29 -13.25 -3.07
C VAL A 388 11.91 -13.70 -2.59
N ASN A 389 11.82 -14.98 -2.23
CA ASN A 389 10.76 -15.53 -1.39
C ASN A 389 11.38 -15.99 -0.05
N ASN A 390 10.86 -15.50 1.08
CA ASN A 390 11.22 -15.94 2.42
C ASN A 390 10.12 -15.58 3.44
N GLU A 391 10.25 -15.99 4.69
CA GLU A 391 9.28 -15.72 5.78
C GLU A 391 8.64 -14.31 5.78
N TRP A 392 9.38 -13.27 5.40
CA TRP A 392 8.98 -11.86 5.45
C TRP A 392 8.83 -11.16 4.07
N ARG A 393 9.09 -11.86 2.95
CA ARG A 393 9.03 -11.32 1.57
C ARG A 393 8.42 -12.31 0.60
N ARG A 394 7.47 -11.87 -0.23
CA ARG A 394 6.88 -12.67 -1.32
C ARG A 394 7.27 -12.09 -2.68
N TYR A 395 8.08 -12.84 -3.42
CA TYR A 395 8.37 -12.61 -4.83
C TYR A 395 8.80 -11.16 -5.15
N THR A 396 9.72 -10.61 -4.33
CA THR A 396 10.21 -9.23 -4.52
C THR A 396 11.70 -9.13 -4.82
N ALA A 397 12.08 -8.14 -5.62
CA ALA A 397 13.46 -7.81 -5.96
C ALA A 397 13.79 -6.34 -5.65
N VAL A 398 14.97 -6.07 -5.11
CA VAL A 398 15.53 -4.71 -5.00
C VAL A 398 16.60 -4.57 -6.08
N VAL A 399 16.38 -3.72 -7.08
CA VAL A 399 17.33 -3.51 -8.17
C VAL A 399 17.93 -2.11 -8.05
N ASP A 400 19.22 -2.01 -7.72
CA ASP A 400 19.96 -0.76 -7.87
C ASP A 400 20.36 -0.58 -9.34
N VAL A 401 19.70 0.36 -10.03
CA VAL A 401 19.83 0.62 -11.48
C VAL A 401 20.77 1.80 -11.72
N THR A 402 21.75 1.61 -12.60
CA THR A 402 22.60 2.69 -13.11
C THR A 402 22.00 3.24 -14.41
N LEU A 403 21.63 4.52 -14.41
CA LEU A 403 20.94 5.17 -15.53
C LEU A 403 21.96 5.55 -16.63
N PRO A 404 21.64 5.34 -17.92
CA PRO A 404 22.54 5.71 -19.02
C PRO A 404 22.69 7.23 -19.17
N ASN A 405 21.63 8.00 -18.90
CA ASN A 405 21.60 9.45 -19.06
C ASN A 405 21.28 10.18 -17.74
N ASN A 406 21.66 11.46 -17.67
CA ASN A 406 21.31 12.35 -16.56
C ASN A 406 19.78 12.58 -16.49
N PRO A 407 19.12 12.32 -15.34
CA PRO A 407 17.69 12.58 -15.15
C PRO A 407 17.23 14.01 -15.42
N ALA A 408 18.13 15.01 -15.29
CA ALA A 408 17.82 16.41 -15.61
C ALA A 408 18.04 16.80 -17.09
N GLU A 409 18.44 15.87 -17.94
CA GLU A 409 18.66 16.13 -19.38
C GLU A 409 17.51 15.60 -20.25
N CYS A 410 17.06 14.36 -20.04
CA CYS A 410 16.00 13.72 -20.83
C CYS A 410 15.02 12.90 -19.96
N THR A 411 13.84 12.64 -20.52
CA THR A 411 12.97 11.54 -20.07
C THR A 411 13.63 10.23 -20.49
N GLN A 412 13.58 9.22 -19.62
CA GLN A 412 14.07 7.87 -19.90
C GLN A 412 12.92 6.86 -19.81
N TYR A 413 13.11 5.69 -20.38
CA TYR A 413 12.14 4.60 -20.44
C TYR A 413 12.80 3.29 -20.04
N TYR A 414 12.02 2.33 -19.53
CA TYR A 414 12.58 1.05 -19.10
C TYR A 414 11.68 -0.15 -19.32
N THR A 415 12.30 -1.33 -19.38
CA THR A 415 11.64 -2.63 -19.38
C THR A 415 12.15 -3.52 -18.26
N VAL A 416 11.23 -4.32 -17.72
CA VAL A 416 11.41 -5.32 -16.67
C VAL A 416 11.51 -6.68 -17.33
N TRP A 417 12.59 -7.42 -17.05
CA TRP A 417 12.81 -8.74 -17.59
C TRP A 417 12.95 -9.75 -16.44
N LYS A 418 12.12 -10.79 -16.44
CA LYS A 418 12.18 -11.91 -15.50
C LYS A 418 12.77 -13.10 -16.22
N ASP A 419 13.87 -13.65 -15.71
CA ASP A 419 14.52 -14.87 -16.20
C ASP A 419 14.84 -14.89 -17.72
N GLY A 420 15.00 -13.72 -18.33
CA GLY A 420 15.28 -13.54 -19.76
C GLY A 420 14.05 -13.23 -20.64
N VAL A 421 12.85 -13.18 -20.06
CA VAL A 421 11.59 -12.79 -20.74
C VAL A 421 11.20 -11.37 -20.35
N ASN A 422 10.79 -10.54 -21.31
CA ASN A 422 10.23 -9.21 -21.04
C ASN A 422 8.82 -9.34 -20.45
N VAL A 423 8.62 -8.87 -19.23
CA VAL A 423 7.35 -8.95 -18.46
C VAL A 423 6.76 -7.56 -18.16
N THR A 424 7.16 -6.54 -18.94
CA THR A 424 6.79 -5.13 -18.68
C THR A 424 5.30 -4.83 -18.91
N ALA A 425 4.65 -5.53 -19.85
CA ALA A 425 3.24 -5.36 -20.18
C ALA A 425 2.29 -5.92 -19.09
N ASP A 426 1.03 -5.51 -19.13
CA ASP A 426 -0.04 -6.02 -18.26
C ASP A 426 -1.15 -6.64 -19.11
N GLU A 427 -1.08 -7.95 -19.34
CA GLU A 427 -2.03 -8.66 -20.21
C GLU A 427 -3.42 -8.85 -19.56
N ARG A 428 -3.62 -8.38 -18.31
CA ARG A 428 -4.95 -8.33 -17.69
C ARG A 428 -5.84 -7.23 -18.28
N VAL A 429 -5.24 -6.19 -18.86
CA VAL A 429 -5.97 -5.05 -19.44
C VAL A 429 -6.76 -5.50 -20.66
N GLY A 430 -8.02 -5.05 -20.77
CA GLY A 430 -8.95 -5.47 -21.81
C GLY A 430 -9.52 -6.89 -21.64
N THR A 431 -9.05 -7.66 -20.64
CA THR A 431 -9.58 -8.99 -20.30
C THR A 431 -10.58 -8.93 -19.16
N ALA A 432 -11.27 -10.04 -18.89
CA ALA A 432 -12.19 -10.16 -17.77
C ALA A 432 -11.49 -10.43 -16.42
N ALA A 433 -10.17 -10.23 -16.31
CA ALA A 433 -9.53 -10.00 -15.01
C ALA A 433 -9.80 -8.58 -14.45
N CYS A 434 -10.37 -7.69 -15.27
CA CYS A 434 -10.90 -6.40 -14.86
C CYS A 434 -12.44 -6.37 -14.92
N GLY A 435 -13.06 -5.45 -14.17
CA GLY A 435 -14.51 -5.25 -14.09
C GLY A 435 -15.15 -5.67 -12.74
N PRO A 436 -16.49 -5.58 -12.61
CA PRO A 436 -17.20 -5.84 -11.35
C PRO A 436 -16.88 -7.21 -10.75
N GLY A 437 -16.70 -7.27 -9.43
CA GLY A 437 -16.38 -8.51 -8.71
C GLY A 437 -14.94 -9.01 -8.90
N THR A 438 -14.15 -8.41 -9.79
CA THR A 438 -12.69 -8.58 -9.79
C THR A 438 -12.06 -7.63 -8.77
N GLY A 439 -12.44 -6.35 -8.80
CA GLY A 439 -11.75 -5.28 -8.07
C GLY A 439 -10.60 -4.64 -8.86
N LEU A 440 -10.39 -4.99 -10.13
CA LEU A 440 -9.49 -4.24 -11.03
C LEU A 440 -10.36 -3.48 -12.04
N VAL A 441 -9.98 -2.25 -12.43
CA VAL A 441 -10.70 -1.51 -13.49
C VAL A 441 -9.90 -1.53 -14.79
N GLY A 442 -8.61 -1.20 -14.76
CA GLY A 442 -7.66 -1.53 -15.83
C GLY A 442 -7.78 -0.71 -17.12
N ASP A 443 -8.22 0.55 -17.07
CA ASP A 443 -8.48 1.34 -18.28
C ASP A 443 -7.22 1.87 -19.00
N VAL A 444 -6.11 2.06 -18.26
CA VAL A 444 -4.96 2.84 -18.77
C VAL A 444 -3.66 2.02 -18.68
N PRO A 445 -2.95 1.80 -19.79
CA PRO A 445 -3.30 2.13 -21.18
C PRO A 445 -4.16 1.02 -21.79
N GLU A 446 -5.17 1.35 -22.61
CA GLU A 446 -6.23 0.46 -23.12
C GLU A 446 -5.78 -0.91 -23.70
N THR A 447 -4.51 -1.04 -24.10
CA THR A 447 -3.93 -2.26 -24.69
C THR A 447 -3.10 -3.12 -23.73
N GLY A 448 -2.82 -2.65 -22.52
CA GLY A 448 -1.86 -3.28 -21.59
C GLY A 448 -0.39 -3.22 -22.03
N GLN A 449 -0.11 -2.77 -23.27
CA GLN A 449 1.22 -2.76 -23.87
C GLN A 449 1.90 -1.41 -23.65
N TYR A 450 2.85 -1.38 -22.70
CA TYR A 450 3.63 -0.18 -22.39
C TYR A 450 5.03 -0.50 -21.89
N VAL A 451 5.85 0.55 -21.82
CA VAL A 451 7.14 0.58 -21.13
C VAL A 451 7.05 1.48 -19.89
N GLY A 452 7.91 1.22 -18.92
CA GLY A 452 8.12 2.15 -17.81
C GLY A 452 8.68 3.49 -18.30
N ARG A 453 8.41 4.57 -17.57
CA ARG A 453 8.84 5.94 -17.86
C ARG A 453 9.49 6.54 -16.60
N LEU A 454 10.56 7.30 -16.81
CA LEU A 454 11.24 8.12 -15.82
C LEU A 454 11.25 9.55 -16.35
N PRO A 455 10.31 10.42 -15.93
CA PRO A 455 10.20 11.78 -16.45
C PRO A 455 11.48 12.60 -16.26
N LYS A 456 11.76 13.51 -17.19
CA LYS A 456 12.84 14.50 -17.01
C LYS A 456 12.63 15.31 -15.72
N LEU A 457 13.60 15.28 -14.81
CA LEU A 457 13.60 16.04 -13.56
C LEU A 457 14.11 17.46 -13.78
N THR A 458 13.19 18.40 -13.99
CA THR A 458 13.55 19.78 -14.31
C THR A 458 12.49 20.77 -13.83
N ALA A 459 12.94 21.95 -13.41
CA ALA A 459 12.07 23.09 -13.12
C ALA A 459 11.25 23.50 -14.36
N PRO A 460 9.94 23.79 -14.22
CA PRO A 460 9.14 23.66 -13.00
C PRO A 460 8.84 22.19 -12.66
N TYR A 461 9.17 21.79 -11.44
CA TYR A 461 8.91 20.44 -10.93
C TYR A 461 7.42 20.28 -10.68
N ARG A 462 6.81 19.29 -11.35
CA ARG A 462 5.40 18.92 -11.18
C ARG A 462 5.30 17.68 -10.28
N VAL A 463 4.61 17.82 -9.15
CA VAL A 463 4.39 16.74 -8.18
C VAL A 463 2.89 16.51 -8.00
N CYS A 464 2.47 15.25 -7.97
CA CYS A 464 1.11 14.86 -7.62
C CYS A 464 1.10 14.27 -6.21
N GLY A 465 0.24 14.78 -5.33
CA GLY A 465 -0.02 14.20 -4.00
C GLY A 465 -1.25 13.29 -4.03
N LEU A 466 -1.04 11.98 -3.83
CA LEU A 466 -2.06 10.94 -3.72
C LEU A 466 -2.12 10.39 -2.31
N SER A 467 -3.33 10.05 -1.84
CA SER A 467 -3.54 9.44 -0.53
C SER A 467 -4.70 8.44 -0.54
N CYS A 468 -4.61 7.42 0.33
CA CYS A 468 -5.67 6.48 0.70
C CYS A 468 -6.37 5.74 -0.46
N HIS A 469 -5.82 4.58 -0.85
CA HIS A 469 -6.36 3.73 -1.93
C HIS A 469 -7.52 2.80 -1.50
N ALA A 470 -8.22 2.23 -2.49
CA ALA A 470 -8.86 0.92 -2.40
C ALA A 470 -9.93 0.62 -1.32
N ILE A 471 -10.68 1.57 -0.73
CA ILE A 471 -11.84 1.24 0.16
C ILE A 471 -13.09 2.10 -0.09
N THR A 472 -14.00 1.62 -0.96
CA THR A 472 -15.28 2.30 -1.24
C THR A 472 -16.51 1.39 -1.08
N SER A 473 -17.70 1.96 -1.30
CA SER A 473 -18.99 1.27 -1.32
C SER A 473 -19.50 0.87 -2.72
N GLY A 474 -18.79 1.25 -3.79
CA GLY A 474 -19.19 1.08 -5.19
C GLY A 474 -18.24 1.83 -6.14
N LEU A 475 -18.31 1.55 -7.45
CA LEU A 475 -17.58 2.28 -8.50
C LEU A 475 -18.32 3.56 -8.85
N GLN A 476 -17.67 4.72 -9.04
CA GLN A 476 -18.39 5.85 -9.65
C GLN A 476 -18.29 5.77 -11.17
N GLN A 477 -19.43 5.95 -11.83
CA GLN A 477 -19.53 6.02 -13.28
C GLN A 477 -20.20 7.34 -13.69
N ARG A 478 -19.81 7.87 -14.85
CA ARG A 478 -20.44 9.04 -15.45
C ARG A 478 -21.71 8.61 -16.17
N THR A 479 -22.85 9.23 -15.84
CA THR A 479 -24.10 9.07 -16.59
C THR A 479 -24.43 10.35 -17.35
N THR A 480 -25.40 10.31 -18.27
CA THR A 480 -25.78 11.43 -19.13
C THR A 480 -26.26 12.69 -18.41
N ALA A 481 -26.60 12.61 -17.11
CA ALA A 481 -27.09 13.76 -16.32
C ALA A 481 -26.34 13.99 -14.99
N SER A 482 -25.54 13.03 -14.52
CA SER A 482 -24.76 13.15 -13.28
C SER A 482 -23.71 12.04 -13.21
N TRP A 483 -22.74 12.15 -12.32
CA TRP A 483 -22.06 10.95 -11.83
C TRP A 483 -22.97 10.14 -10.88
N LYS A 484 -22.76 8.83 -10.78
CA LYS A 484 -23.46 7.93 -9.83
C LYS A 484 -22.54 6.84 -9.32
N MET A 485 -22.76 6.39 -8.09
CA MET A 485 -22.14 5.17 -7.57
C MET A 485 -22.91 3.95 -8.11
N SER A 486 -22.20 2.95 -8.63
CA SER A 486 -22.72 1.72 -9.20
C SER A 486 -22.06 0.49 -8.57
N GLY A 487 -22.78 -0.63 -8.66
CA GLY A 487 -22.49 -1.83 -7.88
C GLY A 487 -22.62 -1.63 -6.37
N ALA A 488 -22.31 -2.67 -5.62
CA ALA A 488 -22.40 -2.67 -4.15
C ALA A 488 -21.05 -3.00 -3.48
N LYS A 489 -21.02 -2.88 -2.15
CA LYS A 489 -19.81 -3.00 -1.33
C LYS A 489 -19.11 -4.37 -1.47
N ASP A 490 -19.83 -5.42 -1.83
CA ASP A 490 -19.31 -6.76 -2.12
C ASP A 490 -18.59 -6.84 -3.49
N GLN A 491 -19.10 -6.14 -4.51
CA GLN A 491 -18.56 -6.16 -5.87
C GLN A 491 -17.32 -5.30 -6.08
N TRP A 492 -17.20 -4.20 -5.32
CA TRP A 492 -16.23 -3.13 -5.58
C TRP A 492 -15.52 -2.62 -4.31
N GLN A 493 -15.39 -3.45 -3.26
CA GLN A 493 -14.81 -3.02 -1.99
C GLN A 493 -13.37 -2.54 -2.13
N PHE A 494 -12.59 -3.22 -2.97
CA PHE A 494 -11.18 -2.95 -3.26
C PHE A 494 -11.03 -2.64 -4.75
N ARG A 495 -10.22 -1.62 -5.09
CA ARG A 495 -9.77 -1.35 -6.46
C ARG A 495 -8.63 -0.36 -6.59
N ASP A 496 -8.00 -0.39 -7.76
CA ASP A 496 -6.85 0.42 -8.16
C ASP A 496 -7.20 1.88 -8.50
N GLN A 497 -8.38 2.17 -9.07
CA GLN A 497 -8.81 3.53 -9.39
C GLN A 497 -10.24 3.90 -8.93
N PRO A 498 -10.53 5.17 -8.59
CA PRO A 498 -11.82 5.58 -8.05
C PRO A 498 -13.01 5.38 -9.01
N SER A 499 -12.85 5.73 -10.29
CA SER A 499 -13.84 5.62 -11.36
C SER A 499 -13.21 5.07 -12.63
N GLU A 500 -14.06 4.62 -13.56
CA GLU A 500 -13.66 4.51 -14.97
C GLU A 500 -13.09 5.84 -15.48
N GLN A 501 -12.02 5.75 -16.27
CA GLN A 501 -11.27 6.84 -16.87
C GLN A 501 -10.69 7.86 -15.87
N SER A 502 -10.51 7.50 -14.57
CA SER A 502 -9.89 8.38 -13.56
C SER A 502 -8.52 8.92 -14.00
N TYR A 503 -7.74 8.19 -14.79
CA TYR A 503 -6.38 8.59 -15.16
C TYR A 503 -6.20 8.98 -16.63
N LYS A 504 -7.29 9.26 -17.37
CA LYS A 504 -7.26 9.65 -18.79
C LYS A 504 -6.37 10.87 -19.09
N HIS A 505 -6.18 11.77 -18.12
CA HIS A 505 -5.40 13.00 -18.24
C HIS A 505 -4.02 12.94 -17.57
N LEU A 506 -3.58 11.80 -17.03
CA LEU A 506 -2.35 11.76 -16.21
C LEU A 506 -1.09 12.19 -16.98
N GLU A 507 -0.98 11.82 -18.26
CA GLU A 507 0.12 12.26 -19.13
C GLU A 507 0.00 13.76 -19.48
N ASP A 508 -1.23 14.30 -19.60
CA ASP A 508 -1.48 15.72 -19.90
C ASP A 508 -0.99 16.64 -18.77
N TYR A 509 -1.11 16.18 -17.51
CA TYR A 509 -0.52 16.88 -16.36
C TYR A 509 1.02 16.91 -16.42
N ASN A 510 1.63 15.94 -17.11
CA ASN A 510 3.08 15.74 -17.19
C ASN A 510 3.77 15.81 -15.81
N PHE A 511 3.24 15.05 -14.85
CA PHE A 511 3.89 14.90 -13.55
C PHE A 511 5.30 14.32 -13.69
N GLN A 512 6.19 14.74 -12.79
CA GLN A 512 7.53 14.18 -12.67
C GLN A 512 7.58 13.23 -11.47
N VAL A 513 7.04 13.66 -10.34
CA VAL A 513 7.06 12.93 -9.07
C VAL A 513 5.63 12.58 -8.64
N MET A 514 5.41 11.33 -8.23
CA MET A 514 4.19 10.88 -7.56
C MET A 514 4.51 10.67 -6.08
N LEU A 515 3.88 11.45 -5.22
CA LEU A 515 3.88 11.26 -3.78
C LEU A 515 2.69 10.38 -3.42
N TRP A 516 2.98 9.22 -2.83
CA TRP A 516 1.99 8.28 -2.29
C TRP A 516 2.11 8.35 -0.77
N GLU A 517 1.16 8.98 -0.11
CA GLU A 517 1.24 9.21 1.33
C GLU A 517 -0.07 8.87 2.04
N ASP A 518 0.09 8.24 3.20
CA ASP A 518 -0.95 7.75 4.09
C ASP A 518 -1.91 6.69 3.52
N ASP A 519 -2.11 5.63 4.33
CA ASP A 519 -2.85 4.41 3.99
C ASP A 519 -2.64 3.93 2.53
N VAL A 520 -1.37 3.76 2.14
CA VAL A 520 -0.98 3.43 0.76
C VAL A 520 -1.43 2.00 0.40
N TRP A 521 -1.50 1.11 1.39
CA TRP A 521 -1.95 -0.28 1.24
C TRP A 521 -3.13 -0.65 2.15
N TYR A 522 -3.37 0.09 3.23
CA TYR A 522 -4.48 -0.11 4.17
C TYR A 522 -4.43 -1.44 4.96
N MET A 523 -3.25 -2.03 5.15
CA MET A 523 -3.08 -3.41 5.65
C MET A 523 -3.97 -3.74 6.88
N GLU A 524 -3.95 -2.91 7.92
CA GLU A 524 -4.73 -3.14 9.16
C GLU A 524 -6.25 -3.18 8.93
N LEU A 525 -6.82 -2.11 8.36
CA LEU A 525 -8.27 -1.88 8.29
C LEU A 525 -9.00 -2.77 7.27
N VAL A 526 -8.26 -3.34 6.31
CA VAL A 526 -8.77 -4.10 5.16
C VAL A 526 -9.26 -5.49 5.56
N MET A 527 -8.35 -6.27 6.17
CA MET A 527 -8.54 -7.68 6.54
C MET A 527 -7.71 -8.10 7.76
N TYR A 528 -6.85 -7.23 8.29
CA TYR A 528 -5.82 -7.56 9.29
C TYR A 528 -4.99 -8.79 8.87
N PRO A 529 -4.12 -8.66 7.84
CA PRO A 529 -3.45 -9.78 7.19
C PRO A 529 -2.67 -10.61 8.22
N PRO A 530 -3.04 -11.88 8.42
CA PRO A 530 -2.45 -12.63 9.52
C PRO A 530 -1.12 -13.27 9.11
N SER A 531 -0.85 -13.48 7.81
CA SER A 531 0.47 -13.89 7.30
C SER A 531 1.09 -12.87 6.34
N THR A 532 2.39 -13.05 6.06
CA THR A 532 3.15 -12.27 5.08
C THR A 532 2.50 -12.32 3.69
N ASP A 533 1.99 -13.48 3.30
CA ASP A 533 1.30 -13.72 2.03
C ASP A 533 0.11 -12.79 1.84
N ASP A 534 -0.74 -12.72 2.87
CA ASP A 534 -1.98 -11.95 2.85
C ASP A 534 -1.69 -10.44 2.79
N ALA A 535 -0.63 -10.00 3.48
CA ALA A 535 -0.16 -8.63 3.43
C ALA A 535 0.30 -8.24 2.01
N TYR A 536 1.15 -9.06 1.36
CA TYR A 536 1.56 -8.81 -0.02
C TYR A 536 0.38 -8.86 -1.02
N LYS A 537 -0.66 -9.65 -0.75
CA LYS A 537 -1.87 -9.65 -1.59
C LYS A 537 -2.69 -8.38 -1.42
N ILE A 538 -2.84 -7.84 -0.20
CA ILE A 538 -3.45 -6.51 0.00
C ILE A 538 -2.66 -5.44 -0.76
N ILE A 539 -1.34 -5.41 -0.60
CA ILE A 539 -0.44 -4.50 -1.33
C ILE A 539 -0.63 -4.62 -2.86
N ALA A 540 -0.73 -5.86 -3.37
CA ALA A 540 -0.96 -6.09 -4.79
C ALA A 540 -2.34 -5.60 -5.28
N TRP A 541 -3.38 -5.64 -4.44
CA TRP A 541 -4.70 -5.07 -4.76
C TRP A 541 -4.72 -3.54 -4.72
N SER A 542 -3.98 -2.90 -3.80
CA SER A 542 -3.96 -1.45 -3.66
C SER A 542 -3.08 -0.77 -4.73
N ILE A 543 -1.87 -1.28 -4.97
CA ILE A 543 -0.88 -0.62 -5.87
C ILE A 543 -0.45 -1.43 -7.12
N CYS A 544 -0.83 -2.71 -7.24
CA CYS A 544 -0.48 -3.55 -8.40
C CYS A 544 -1.68 -3.98 -9.27
N GLY A 545 -2.84 -3.33 -9.10
CA GLY A 545 -3.86 -3.32 -10.16
C GLY A 545 -3.35 -2.54 -11.39
N PRO A 546 -3.83 -2.83 -12.62
CA PRO A 546 -3.13 -2.38 -13.83
C PRO A 546 -2.99 -0.86 -13.94
N THR A 547 -3.97 -0.09 -13.43
CA THR A 547 -3.95 1.37 -13.47
C THR A 547 -2.95 1.96 -12.47
N SER A 548 -2.94 1.46 -11.21
CA SER A 548 -1.93 1.86 -10.21
C SER A 548 -0.52 1.45 -10.64
N ARG A 549 -0.37 0.24 -11.19
CA ARG A 549 0.87 -0.27 -11.77
C ARG A 549 1.39 0.69 -12.84
N TRP A 550 0.56 1.04 -13.82
CA TRP A 550 0.93 1.95 -14.90
C TRP A 550 1.38 3.33 -14.39
N GLN A 551 0.71 3.88 -13.36
CA GLN A 551 1.13 5.12 -12.68
C GLN A 551 2.51 4.98 -12.05
N MET A 552 2.71 3.98 -11.19
CA MET A 552 3.97 3.75 -10.47
C MET A 552 5.13 3.48 -11.43
N MET A 553 4.88 2.75 -12.51
CA MET A 553 5.90 2.42 -13.51
C MET A 553 6.32 3.62 -14.37
N ARG A 554 5.65 4.78 -14.27
CA ARG A 554 5.84 5.91 -15.21
C ARG A 554 6.30 7.24 -14.60
N HIS A 555 6.58 7.25 -13.30
CA HIS A 555 7.01 8.43 -12.55
C HIS A 555 8.13 8.09 -11.57
N TRP A 556 8.75 9.12 -10.99
CA TRP A 556 9.57 8.95 -9.79
C TRP A 556 8.65 8.89 -8.57
N ASN A 557 8.62 7.78 -7.85
CA ASN A 557 7.69 7.60 -6.73
C ASN A 557 8.39 7.93 -5.42
N VAL A 558 7.68 8.64 -4.55
CA VAL A 558 8.05 8.78 -3.14
C VAL A 558 6.91 8.19 -2.33
N LEU A 559 7.19 7.14 -1.55
CA LEU A 559 6.20 6.48 -0.69
C LEU A 559 6.42 6.89 0.77
N ASN A 560 5.34 7.28 1.44
CA ASN A 560 5.33 7.58 2.87
C ASN A 560 4.10 6.93 3.57
N PRO A 561 4.27 5.75 4.17
CA PRO A 561 3.17 4.89 4.62
C PRO A 561 2.46 5.40 5.88
N GLY A 562 1.18 5.05 6.02
CA GLY A 562 0.33 5.44 7.15
C GLY A 562 0.45 4.53 8.38
N ASP A 563 -0.29 4.87 9.44
CA ASP A 563 -0.38 4.09 10.68
C ASP A 563 -0.86 2.64 10.41
N HIS A 564 -1.87 2.52 9.55
CA HIS A 564 -2.51 1.24 9.21
C HIS A 564 -1.72 0.40 8.21
N ASP A 565 -0.73 0.96 7.52
CA ASP A 565 0.25 0.19 6.72
C ASP A 565 1.24 -0.52 7.64
N TYR A 566 1.63 0.10 8.76
CA TYR A 566 2.43 -0.53 9.82
C TYR A 566 1.61 -1.45 10.74
N GLY A 567 0.28 -1.32 10.75
CA GLY A 567 -0.62 -2.11 11.61
C GLY A 567 -0.59 -1.69 13.08
N MET A 568 -0.47 -0.38 13.33
CA MET A 568 -0.42 0.22 14.66
C MET A 568 -1.03 1.64 14.61
N ASP A 569 -2.25 1.84 15.09
CA ASP A 569 -2.94 3.15 15.07
C ASP A 569 -2.60 4.06 16.28
N ASP A 570 -3.04 3.71 17.48
CA ASP A 570 -3.08 4.67 18.60
C ASP A 570 -1.74 4.89 19.32
N VAL A 571 -0.97 3.82 19.50
CA VAL A 571 0.20 3.83 20.40
C VAL A 571 1.49 3.89 19.60
N LYS A 572 2.29 4.92 19.87
CA LYS A 572 3.54 5.29 19.17
C LYS A 572 4.69 5.49 20.17
N GLY A 573 5.85 5.95 19.69
CA GLY A 573 6.92 6.44 20.56
C GLY A 573 7.43 5.43 21.61
N PRO A 574 7.81 5.88 22.82
CA PRO A 574 8.28 5.03 23.90
C PRO A 574 7.26 3.99 24.38
N GLU A 575 5.97 4.35 24.39
CA GLU A 575 4.87 3.49 24.84
C GLU A 575 4.80 2.22 23.98
N GLN A 576 4.90 2.41 22.66
CA GLN A 576 4.95 1.35 21.66
C GLN A 576 6.17 0.44 21.82
N LEU A 577 7.35 0.98 22.17
CA LEU A 577 8.56 0.18 22.42
C LEU A 577 8.43 -0.71 23.66
N ALA A 578 7.72 -0.25 24.71
CA ALA A 578 7.40 -1.07 25.87
C ALA A 578 6.43 -2.22 25.51
N ILE A 579 5.37 -1.93 24.76
CA ILE A 579 4.36 -2.89 24.32
C ILE A 579 4.95 -4.05 23.50
N ARG A 580 5.90 -3.78 22.60
CA ARG A 580 6.54 -4.84 21.77
C ARG A 580 7.25 -5.93 22.55
N ASN A 581 7.55 -5.70 23.83
CA ASN A 581 8.19 -6.69 24.71
C ASN A 581 7.17 -7.47 25.56
N ARG A 582 5.87 -7.36 25.26
CA ARG A 582 4.78 -8.15 25.86
C ARG A 582 4.22 -9.15 24.84
N GLU A 583 4.22 -10.41 25.20
CA GLU A 583 3.57 -11.46 24.41
C GLU A 583 2.04 -11.37 24.51
N GLY A 584 1.33 -12.02 23.58
CA GLY A 584 -0.14 -12.08 23.56
C GLY A 584 -0.84 -10.86 22.94
N LEU A 585 -0.27 -9.66 23.04
CA LEU A 585 -0.92 -8.41 22.59
C LEU A 585 -1.07 -8.24 21.06
N GLY A 586 -0.47 -9.12 20.25
CA GLY A 586 -0.56 -9.08 18.78
C GLY A 586 0.29 -8.02 18.08
N GLN A 587 0.96 -7.15 18.84
CA GLN A 587 2.09 -6.33 18.36
C GLN A 587 3.43 -6.87 18.90
N ASP A 588 3.52 -8.21 18.98
CA ASP A 588 4.73 -8.91 19.42
C ASP A 588 5.89 -8.77 18.40
N PRO A 589 7.14 -9.12 18.76
CA PRO A 589 8.30 -8.85 17.91
C PRO A 589 8.26 -9.52 16.53
N ALA A 590 7.47 -10.57 16.33
CA ALA A 590 7.37 -11.27 15.06
C ALA A 590 6.28 -10.67 14.16
N TYR A 591 5.13 -10.29 14.71
CA TYR A 591 4.18 -9.41 14.00
C TYR A 591 4.86 -8.10 13.57
N MET A 592 5.62 -7.48 14.48
CA MET A 592 6.31 -6.24 14.20
C MET A 592 7.43 -6.40 13.17
N ARG A 593 8.20 -7.49 13.23
CA ARG A 593 9.22 -7.80 12.20
C ARG A 593 8.58 -7.86 10.84
N ARG A 594 7.45 -8.56 10.70
CA ARG A 594 6.74 -8.70 9.43
C ARG A 594 6.35 -7.35 8.85
N ASN A 595 5.56 -6.56 9.58
CA ASN A 595 5.03 -5.31 9.04
C ASN A 595 6.17 -4.32 8.74
N PHE A 596 7.15 -4.15 9.63
CA PHE A 596 8.34 -3.33 9.35
C PHE A 596 9.14 -3.84 8.15
N GLN A 597 9.31 -5.15 8.01
CA GLN A 597 10.09 -5.73 6.92
C GLN A 597 9.39 -5.56 5.57
N ILE A 598 8.07 -5.64 5.53
CA ILE A 598 7.29 -5.39 4.30
C ILE A 598 7.33 -3.90 3.96
N VAL A 599 6.94 -3.04 4.90
CA VAL A 599 6.79 -1.59 4.67
C VAL A 599 8.12 -0.97 4.25
N ASN A 600 9.19 -1.16 5.02
CA ASN A 600 10.49 -0.53 4.77
C ASN A 600 11.16 -1.10 3.50
N HIS A 601 10.89 -2.36 3.16
CA HIS A 601 11.35 -2.96 1.92
C HIS A 601 10.72 -2.28 0.70
N LEU A 602 9.41 -1.99 0.74
CA LEU A 602 8.70 -1.37 -0.37
C LEU A 602 8.93 0.14 -0.49
N THR A 603 9.26 0.83 0.60
CA THR A 603 9.52 2.29 0.63
C THR A 603 10.99 2.68 0.48
N THR A 604 11.94 1.81 0.84
CA THR A 604 13.39 2.12 0.80
C THR A 604 14.26 1.00 0.19
N GLY A 605 13.70 -0.20 -0.01
CA GLY A 605 14.45 -1.41 -0.37
C GLY A 605 15.31 -1.98 0.76
N ALA A 606 14.97 -1.71 2.03
CA ALA A 606 15.63 -2.36 3.16
C ALA A 606 15.39 -3.89 3.14
N GLU A 607 16.45 -4.69 3.08
CA GLU A 607 16.34 -6.15 3.04
C GLU A 607 16.31 -6.81 4.44
N GLN A 608 16.62 -6.05 5.50
CA GLN A 608 16.57 -6.46 6.90
C GLN A 608 16.09 -5.30 7.77
N VAL A 609 15.33 -5.60 8.84
CA VAL A 609 14.86 -4.64 9.85
C VAL A 609 14.96 -5.21 11.27
N ASP A 610 15.14 -4.35 12.27
CA ASP A 610 14.98 -4.72 13.67
C ASP A 610 13.53 -4.48 14.14
N PRO A 611 12.78 -5.49 14.62
CA PRO A 611 11.45 -5.28 15.18
C PRO A 611 11.43 -4.46 16.48
N ARG A 612 12.54 -4.38 17.21
CA ARG A 612 12.62 -3.75 18.53
C ARG A 612 12.97 -2.26 18.49
N VAL A 613 13.30 -1.73 17.32
CA VAL A 613 13.67 -0.31 17.12
C VAL A 613 12.74 0.29 16.08
N ASN A 614 12.32 1.54 16.23
CA ASN A 614 11.55 2.20 15.19
C ASN A 614 12.46 2.46 13.97
N PRO A 615 12.04 2.10 12.74
CA PRO A 615 12.82 2.38 11.54
C PRO A 615 12.97 3.88 11.29
N LYS A 616 14.14 4.25 10.74
CA LYS A 616 14.49 5.63 10.40
C LYS A 616 14.17 5.88 8.93
N ASN A 617 12.92 6.23 8.67
CA ASN A 617 12.39 6.38 7.32
C ASN A 617 12.56 7.79 6.73
N TRP A 618 12.98 8.75 7.55
CA TRP A 618 13.16 10.14 7.13
C TRP A 618 14.38 10.31 6.23
N ARG A 619 14.22 11.13 5.19
CA ARG A 619 15.18 11.25 4.10
C ARG A 619 14.93 12.51 3.28
N ALA A 620 15.99 13.05 2.68
CA ALA A 620 15.93 14.22 1.83
C ALA A 620 16.44 13.88 0.43
N TRP A 621 15.61 14.14 -0.57
CA TRP A 621 15.92 13.95 -1.98
C TRP A 621 16.16 15.30 -2.64
N LYS A 622 17.44 15.57 -2.93
CA LYS A 622 17.85 16.77 -3.65
C LYS A 622 17.82 16.53 -5.15
N MET A 623 17.09 17.35 -5.90
CA MET A 623 16.98 17.22 -7.35
C MET A 623 18.32 17.43 -8.05
N PRO A 624 18.55 16.86 -9.25
CA PRO A 624 19.88 16.85 -9.87
C PRO A 624 20.53 18.22 -10.08
N ASN A 625 19.72 19.26 -10.30
CA ASN A 625 20.18 20.64 -10.49
C ASN A 625 20.44 21.42 -9.18
N ARG A 626 20.19 20.80 -8.01
CA ARG A 626 20.33 21.36 -6.65
C ARG A 626 19.44 22.58 -6.39
N ASP A 627 18.33 22.67 -7.10
CA ASP A 627 17.37 23.77 -7.15
C ASP A 627 16.05 23.48 -6.39
N PHE A 628 15.74 22.21 -6.13
CA PHE A 628 14.63 21.77 -5.29
C PHE A 628 15.06 20.59 -4.41
N THR A 629 14.60 20.55 -3.15
CA THR A 629 14.72 19.37 -2.27
C THR A 629 13.33 18.92 -1.85
N PHE A 630 13.07 17.62 -1.94
CA PHE A 630 11.88 16.98 -1.40
C PHE A 630 12.24 16.19 -0.14
N VAL A 631 11.53 16.41 0.97
CA VAL A 631 11.85 15.88 2.29
C VAL A 631 10.70 15.00 2.78
N VAL A 632 11.03 13.77 3.15
CA VAL A 632 10.10 12.84 3.79
C VAL A 632 10.44 12.74 5.26
N LEU A 633 9.44 12.95 6.11
CA LEU A 633 9.50 12.77 7.56
C LEU A 633 8.58 11.63 7.99
N ASP A 634 8.85 11.10 9.17
CA ASP A 634 8.11 10.03 9.83
C ASP A 634 7.67 10.52 11.23
N SER A 635 6.63 11.36 11.25
CA SER A 635 5.85 11.67 12.46
C SER A 635 4.91 10.53 12.84
N ARG A 636 4.72 9.54 11.95
CA ARG A 636 3.83 8.39 12.18
C ARG A 636 4.40 7.54 13.31
N LEU A 637 5.62 7.02 13.20
CA LEU A 637 6.24 6.16 14.22
C LEU A 637 6.89 6.91 15.40
N TRP A 638 7.29 8.17 15.19
CA TRP A 638 8.16 8.90 16.14
C TRP A 638 7.45 9.97 16.98
N ARG A 639 6.14 10.18 16.79
CA ARG A 639 5.32 10.95 17.73
C ARG A 639 5.22 10.23 19.09
N SER A 640 5.08 11.00 20.18
CA SER A 640 4.55 10.48 21.44
C SER A 640 3.16 9.86 21.24
N SER A 641 2.80 8.86 22.03
CA SER A 641 1.47 8.21 21.94
C SER A 641 0.30 9.22 21.89
N GLN A 642 -0.72 8.90 21.10
CA GLN A 642 -1.99 9.61 21.10
C GLN A 642 -2.77 9.29 22.39
N ASP A 643 -2.85 8.01 22.72
CA ASP A 643 -3.49 7.54 23.94
C ASP A 643 -2.56 7.76 25.14
N VAL A 644 -2.97 8.63 26.06
CA VAL A 644 -2.22 9.00 27.27
C VAL A 644 -2.77 8.36 28.53
N ASP A 645 -4.03 7.92 28.49
CA ASP A 645 -4.74 7.30 29.60
C ASP A 645 -4.53 5.77 29.61
N ILE A 646 -3.92 5.19 28.57
CA ILE A 646 -3.54 3.77 28.45
C ILE A 646 -2.87 3.18 29.70
N TRP A 647 -2.14 3.99 30.47
CA TRP A 647 -1.48 3.57 31.72
C TRP A 647 -2.46 3.45 32.90
N ASP A 648 -3.43 4.37 33.01
CA ASP A 648 -4.51 4.36 33.98
C ASP A 648 -5.55 3.26 33.65
N ASP A 649 -6.10 3.29 32.42
CA ASP A 649 -7.22 2.45 31.99
C ASP A 649 -6.90 0.94 31.98
N GLN A 650 -5.62 0.54 31.87
CA GLN A 650 -5.17 -0.86 31.79
C GLN A 650 -4.41 -1.35 33.04
N GLY A 651 -4.48 -0.61 34.15
CA GLY A 651 -4.00 -1.09 35.45
C GLY A 651 -2.47 -1.06 35.63
N TRP A 652 -1.74 -0.23 34.89
CA TRP A 652 -0.33 0.07 35.14
C TRP A 652 -0.17 1.29 36.08
N GLY A 653 -0.95 1.25 37.18
CA GLY A 653 -1.27 2.38 38.06
C GLY A 653 -0.14 2.98 38.91
N ASP A 654 1.12 2.73 38.56
CA ASP A 654 2.27 3.50 39.07
C ASP A 654 2.39 4.88 38.37
N PHE A 655 1.69 5.07 37.24
CA PHE A 655 1.77 6.28 36.41
C PHE A 655 0.36 6.77 36.02
N GLN A 656 -0.11 7.84 36.67
CA GLN A 656 -1.42 8.45 36.38
C GLN A 656 -1.29 9.72 35.53
N SER A 657 -2.16 9.87 34.52
CA SER A 657 -2.38 11.11 33.75
C SER A 657 -1.09 11.78 33.26
N LEU A 658 -0.20 11.00 32.65
CA LEU A 658 1.22 11.32 32.45
C LEU A 658 1.51 12.68 31.78
N TYR A 659 0.93 12.96 30.60
CA TYR A 659 1.27 14.15 29.79
C TYR A 659 0.09 14.69 28.97
N GLY A 660 -0.40 15.90 29.28
CA GLY A 660 -1.41 16.60 28.46
C GLY A 660 -0.88 17.05 27.09
N ARG A 661 -1.77 17.42 26.15
CA ARG A 661 -1.38 17.76 24.76
C ARG A 661 -0.42 18.95 24.61
N THR A 662 -0.37 19.82 25.62
CA THR A 662 0.47 21.02 25.69
C THR A 662 1.83 20.79 26.35
N ASP A 663 2.12 19.57 26.80
CA ASP A 663 3.37 19.25 27.49
C ASP A 663 4.58 19.36 26.53
N PRO A 664 5.63 20.16 26.85
CA PRO A 664 6.77 20.38 25.97
C PRO A 664 7.67 19.16 25.76
N THR A 665 7.49 18.08 26.55
CA THR A 665 8.19 16.80 26.36
C THR A 665 7.55 15.93 25.28
N ARG A 666 6.29 16.19 24.89
CA ARG A 666 5.62 15.44 23.82
C ARG A 666 6.16 15.86 22.46
N SER A 667 6.86 14.95 21.81
CA SER A 667 7.51 15.20 20.52
C SER A 667 6.63 14.74 19.36
N LEU A 668 6.67 15.47 18.25
CA LEU A 668 5.98 15.12 17.00
C LEU A 668 6.89 14.30 16.06
N LEU A 669 8.18 14.61 16.05
CA LEU A 669 9.18 13.96 15.19
C LEU A 669 10.12 13.05 15.98
N GLY A 670 10.19 13.17 17.30
CA GLY A 670 11.32 12.64 18.06
C GLY A 670 12.58 13.47 17.85
N GLU A 671 13.42 13.55 18.88
CA GLU A 671 14.48 14.57 18.92
C GLU A 671 15.63 14.34 17.92
N GLU A 672 15.89 13.10 17.50
CA GLU A 672 16.90 12.81 16.47
C GLU A 672 16.47 13.32 15.09
N GLN A 673 15.23 13.02 14.69
CA GLN A 673 14.66 13.49 13.43
C GLN A 673 14.44 15.01 13.42
N PHE A 674 14.02 15.59 14.56
CA PHE A 674 13.91 17.04 14.71
C PHE A 674 15.27 17.73 14.55
N GLY A 675 16.32 17.23 15.21
CA GLY A 675 17.68 17.75 15.08
C GLY A 675 18.23 17.65 13.66
N TRP A 676 18.05 16.50 13.01
CA TRP A 676 18.41 16.30 11.60
C TRP A 676 17.66 17.27 10.67
N PHE A 677 16.36 17.45 10.87
CA PHE A 677 15.55 18.34 10.04
C PHE A 677 15.93 19.82 10.27
N GLN A 678 16.29 20.19 11.50
CA GLN A 678 16.84 21.52 11.81
C GLN A 678 18.16 21.77 11.10
N GLU A 679 19.10 20.83 11.13
CA GLU A 679 20.36 20.93 10.39
C GLU A 679 20.11 21.02 8.87
N LEU A 680 19.19 20.21 8.33
CA LEU A 680 18.81 20.23 6.92
C LEU A 680 18.25 21.60 6.49
N LEU A 681 17.28 22.16 7.22
CA LEU A 681 16.75 23.50 6.90
C LEU A 681 17.80 24.60 7.07
N ALA A 682 18.74 24.47 8.00
CA ALA A 682 19.83 25.43 8.17
C ALA A 682 20.93 25.32 7.10
N THR A 683 21.11 24.17 6.44
CA THR A 683 22.24 23.89 5.54
C THR A 683 21.89 23.71 4.06
N ASP A 684 20.70 23.21 3.69
CA ASP A 684 20.41 22.89 2.29
C ASP A 684 20.38 24.15 1.39
N SER A 685 21.12 24.14 0.29
CA SER A 685 21.14 25.24 -0.68
C SER A 685 19.85 25.43 -1.50
N SER A 686 18.99 24.41 -1.62
CA SER A 686 17.83 24.45 -2.52
C SER A 686 16.87 25.61 -2.17
N PRO A 687 16.57 26.53 -3.11
CA PRO A 687 15.69 27.67 -2.83
C PRO A 687 14.25 27.26 -2.46
N LEU A 688 13.80 26.09 -2.93
CA LEU A 688 12.50 25.50 -2.58
C LEU A 688 12.70 24.16 -1.86
N ILE A 689 11.89 23.91 -0.83
CA ILE A 689 11.82 22.65 -0.09
C ILE A 689 10.34 22.23 0.05
N GLY A 690 9.99 21.06 -0.49
CA GLY A 690 8.71 20.40 -0.22
C GLY A 690 8.88 19.38 0.90
N VAL A 691 7.98 19.35 1.87
CA VAL A 691 8.03 18.47 3.05
C VAL A 691 6.76 17.64 3.15
N THR A 692 6.87 16.36 3.50
CA THR A 692 5.73 15.47 3.70
C THR A 692 5.93 14.54 4.90
N GLY A 693 4.85 13.94 5.41
CA GLY A 693 4.87 13.15 6.64
C GLY A 693 4.86 14.00 7.92
N ILE A 694 4.18 15.15 7.87
CA ILE A 694 3.75 15.91 9.04
C ILE A 694 2.27 16.24 8.81
N ASN A 695 1.38 15.57 9.54
CA ASN A 695 -0.03 15.46 9.21
C ASN A 695 -0.87 16.31 10.16
N GLY A 696 -1.13 17.55 9.74
CA GLY A 696 -2.00 18.47 10.47
C GLY A 696 -1.31 19.16 11.64
N LEU A 697 -0.62 20.25 11.30
CA LEU A 697 -0.05 21.22 12.24
C LEU A 697 -1.10 22.19 12.82
N HIS A 698 -2.35 22.10 12.36
CA HIS A 698 -3.45 22.97 12.75
C HIS A 698 -4.72 22.20 13.13
N THR A 699 -5.33 22.60 14.24
CA THR A 699 -6.44 21.87 14.88
C THR A 699 -7.79 22.31 14.27
N VAL A 700 -8.01 22.03 12.98
CA VAL A 700 -9.13 22.57 12.16
C VAL A 700 -10.20 21.54 11.75
N TRP A 701 -9.96 20.25 11.99
CA TRP A 701 -10.89 19.17 11.68
C TRP A 701 -11.61 18.65 12.93
N ALA A 702 -12.68 17.89 12.74
CA ALA A 702 -13.55 17.45 13.82
C ALA A 702 -14.14 16.03 13.63
N GLY A 703 -14.69 15.52 14.74
CA GLY A 703 -15.64 14.40 14.87
C GLY A 703 -16.26 13.81 13.61
N THR A 704 -16.17 12.48 13.46
CA THR A 704 -17.10 11.79 12.54
C THR A 704 -18.52 11.92 13.10
N ARG A 705 -19.51 12.16 12.24
CA ARG A 705 -20.93 12.25 12.63
C ARG A 705 -21.52 10.95 13.22
N TYR A 706 -20.75 9.86 13.30
CA TYR A 706 -21.21 8.60 13.90
C TYR A 706 -21.23 8.62 15.43
N ARG A 707 -20.71 9.68 16.08
CA ARG A 707 -20.84 9.96 17.52
C ARG A 707 -21.12 11.45 17.74
N LYS A 708 -21.64 11.80 18.92
CA LYS A 708 -21.50 13.15 19.50
C LYS A 708 -20.03 13.33 19.90
N SER A 709 -19.21 13.84 18.98
CA SER A 709 -17.91 14.42 19.31
C SER A 709 -18.17 15.72 20.07
N LEU A 710 -17.60 15.87 21.27
CA LEU A 710 -17.82 17.08 22.08
C LEU A 710 -17.25 18.32 21.38
N SER A 711 -16.15 18.16 20.62
CA SER A 711 -15.58 19.23 19.80
C SER A 711 -16.41 19.60 18.56
N THR A 712 -17.42 18.79 18.17
CA THR A 712 -18.42 19.24 17.17
C THR A 712 -19.48 20.17 17.76
N GLU A 713 -19.56 20.31 19.09
CA GLU A 713 -20.55 21.14 19.79
C GLU A 713 -19.94 22.46 20.34
N HIS A 714 -18.62 22.65 20.34
CA HIS A 714 -17.97 23.88 20.83
C HIS A 714 -16.58 24.17 20.19
N PRO A 715 -16.29 25.40 19.70
CA PRO A 715 -15.10 25.71 18.90
C PRO A 715 -13.76 25.72 19.68
N GLN A 716 -13.78 25.82 21.01
CA GLN A 716 -12.57 25.84 21.86
C GLN A 716 -12.49 24.67 22.86
N HIS A 717 -13.38 23.67 22.77
CA HIS A 717 -13.26 22.47 23.61
C HIS A 717 -12.64 21.31 22.82
N PHE A 718 -11.32 21.21 22.90
CA PHE A 718 -10.64 19.94 22.68
C PHE A 718 -10.87 19.03 23.90
N HIS A 719 -11.28 17.79 23.67
CA HIS A 719 -11.35 16.74 24.69
C HIS A 719 -10.28 15.71 24.36
N GLU A 720 -9.39 15.35 25.29
CA GLU A 720 -8.17 14.62 24.95
C GLU A 720 -8.42 13.20 24.40
N ARG A 721 -9.54 12.56 24.78
CA ARG A 721 -10.03 11.31 24.15
C ARG A 721 -10.78 11.48 22.81
N ASP A 722 -10.99 12.70 22.29
CA ASP A 722 -11.62 12.91 20.97
C ASP A 722 -10.60 12.74 19.85
N ARG A 723 -10.46 11.49 19.41
CA ARG A 723 -9.53 11.02 18.36
C ARG A 723 -9.74 11.66 16.99
N VAL A 724 -10.74 12.51 16.80
CA VAL A 724 -11.21 12.94 15.49
C VAL A 724 -11.25 14.46 15.31
N THR A 725 -11.15 15.23 16.39
CA THR A 725 -10.69 16.64 16.36
C THR A 725 -9.18 16.79 16.16
N ALA A 726 -8.50 15.67 15.98
CA ALA A 726 -7.10 15.53 16.34
C ALA A 726 -6.27 15.02 15.16
N ASP A 727 -5.99 15.97 14.29
CA ASP A 727 -4.69 16.11 13.63
C ASP A 727 -3.56 16.13 14.68
N TYR A 728 -2.29 16.01 14.27
CA TYR A 728 -1.18 15.93 15.22
C TYR A 728 -1.10 17.11 16.21
N ALA A 729 -1.48 18.32 15.81
CA ALA A 729 -1.54 19.46 16.73
C ALA A 729 -2.60 19.31 17.85
N GLY A 730 -3.61 18.47 17.65
CA GLY A 730 -4.54 18.06 18.70
C GLY A 730 -3.89 17.14 19.74
N TRP A 731 -3.03 16.20 19.35
CA TRP A 731 -2.37 15.29 20.31
C TRP A 731 -1.11 15.87 20.93
N VAL A 732 -0.27 16.53 20.14
CA VAL A 732 1.10 16.94 20.52
C VAL A 732 1.34 18.39 20.13
N LYS A 733 0.49 19.30 20.63
CA LYS A 733 0.50 20.75 20.30
C LYS A 733 1.91 21.34 20.38
N ALA A 734 2.62 21.12 21.47
CA ALA A 734 3.98 21.65 21.66
C ALA A 734 4.99 21.10 20.62
N GLY A 735 4.86 19.83 20.23
CA GLY A 735 5.63 19.23 19.14
C GLY A 735 5.28 19.82 17.77
N ALA A 736 4.00 20.10 17.51
CA ALA A 736 3.53 20.78 16.30
C ALA A 736 3.99 22.25 16.24
N ASP A 737 3.92 22.99 17.35
CA ASP A 737 4.39 24.37 17.45
C ASP A 737 5.91 24.45 17.18
N ARG A 738 6.72 23.57 17.80
CA ARG A 738 8.17 23.46 17.52
C ARG A 738 8.48 23.22 16.04
N VAL A 739 7.64 22.45 15.35
CA VAL A 739 7.79 22.17 13.92
C VAL A 739 7.33 23.35 13.07
N LEU A 740 6.22 24.02 13.42
CA LEU A 740 5.75 25.25 12.78
C LEU A 740 6.79 26.39 12.90
N GLU A 741 7.39 26.55 14.08
CA GLU A 741 8.50 27.49 14.28
C GLU A 741 9.72 27.13 13.43
N LEU A 742 10.06 25.84 13.32
CA LEU A 742 11.21 25.39 12.54
C LEU A 742 10.99 25.58 11.03
N LEU A 743 9.81 25.22 10.50
CA LEU A 743 9.40 25.54 9.13
C LEU A 743 9.41 27.07 8.91
N GLY A 744 8.92 27.83 9.90
CA GLY A 744 8.91 29.29 9.94
C GLY A 744 10.30 29.95 9.92
N SER A 745 11.37 29.26 10.32
CA SER A 745 12.74 29.80 10.23
C SER A 745 13.22 30.00 8.78
N ARG A 746 12.57 29.33 7.80
CA ARG A 746 13.04 29.24 6.42
C ARG A 746 11.96 29.60 5.41
N SER A 747 12.19 30.68 4.66
CA SER A 747 11.44 30.98 3.44
C SER A 747 11.67 29.90 2.37
N GLY A 748 10.60 29.53 1.66
CA GLY A 748 10.59 28.53 0.59
C GLY A 748 10.26 27.09 1.03
N VAL A 749 9.68 26.89 2.22
CA VAL A 749 9.22 25.58 2.71
C VAL A 749 7.68 25.48 2.67
N VAL A 750 7.17 24.30 2.33
CA VAL A 750 5.75 23.93 2.40
C VAL A 750 5.59 22.50 2.92
N SER A 751 4.54 22.25 3.71
CA SER A 751 4.18 20.91 4.22
C SER A 751 2.96 20.36 3.49
N VAL A 752 2.99 19.07 3.12
CA VAL A 752 1.90 18.38 2.39
C VAL A 752 1.61 16.97 2.94
N TYR A 753 0.35 16.63 3.22
CA TYR A 753 -0.04 15.46 4.03
C TYR A 753 -1.44 14.85 3.73
N GLY A 754 -1.70 13.65 4.24
CA GLY A 754 -2.94 12.87 4.05
C GLY A 754 -3.86 12.91 5.27
N ASP A 755 -4.17 11.76 5.90
CA ASP A 755 -4.92 11.55 7.15
C ASP A 755 -6.38 12.04 7.19
N VAL A 756 -6.60 13.31 6.88
CA VAL A 756 -7.89 13.98 7.06
C VAL A 756 -8.89 13.61 5.96
N HIS A 757 -8.39 13.00 4.89
CA HIS A 757 -9.14 12.55 3.72
C HIS A 757 -10.01 13.67 3.13
N ASN A 758 -9.46 14.88 3.02
CA ASN A 758 -10.11 16.09 2.50
C ASN A 758 -9.04 16.94 1.80
N GLY A 759 -9.33 17.47 0.61
CA GLY A 759 -8.44 18.46 0.00
C GLY A 759 -8.48 19.77 0.78
N CYS A 760 -7.35 20.32 1.21
CA CYS A 760 -7.26 21.65 1.82
C CYS A 760 -5.97 22.35 1.42
N ILE A 761 -6.01 23.69 1.31
CA ILE A 761 -4.83 24.55 1.15
C ILE A 761 -4.97 25.71 2.13
N MET A 762 -4.06 25.81 3.09
CA MET A 762 -4.09 26.83 4.14
C MET A 762 -2.70 27.38 4.47
N LYS A 763 -2.67 28.54 5.13
CA LYS A 763 -1.46 29.25 5.53
C LYS A 763 -1.59 29.75 6.97
N ASN A 764 -0.62 29.40 7.80
CA ASN A 764 -0.45 30.01 9.12
C ASN A 764 0.07 31.44 8.96
N ARG A 765 -0.60 32.43 9.55
CA ARG A 765 -0.27 33.86 9.34
C ARG A 765 1.01 34.31 10.07
N GLU A 766 1.33 33.68 11.19
CA GLU A 766 2.48 34.06 12.04
C GLU A 766 3.82 33.61 11.44
N HIS A 767 3.96 32.32 11.17
CA HIS A 767 5.17 31.74 10.59
C HIS A 767 5.19 31.81 9.06
N ARG A 768 4.07 32.20 8.43
CA ARG A 768 3.84 32.18 6.97
C ARG A 768 4.18 30.82 6.35
N VAL A 769 3.90 29.74 7.08
CA VAL A 769 4.02 28.35 6.64
C VAL A 769 2.75 27.98 5.87
N ILE A 770 2.92 27.32 4.73
CA ILE A 770 1.83 26.75 3.93
C ILE A 770 1.70 25.28 4.31
N GLU A 771 0.47 24.85 4.52
CA GLU A 771 0.12 23.45 4.74
C GLU A 771 -1.01 23.04 3.77
N CYS A 772 -0.89 21.87 3.15
CA CYS A 772 -1.91 21.35 2.23
C CYS A 772 -2.24 19.89 2.53
N SER A 773 -3.52 19.55 2.59
CA SER A 773 -3.97 18.17 2.77
C SER A 773 -4.49 17.55 1.47
N PHE A 774 -4.23 16.26 1.30
CA PHE A 774 -4.71 15.46 0.18
C PHE A 774 -6.14 14.96 0.41
N GLY A 775 -6.88 14.80 -0.68
CA GLY A 775 -8.10 14.00 -0.66
C GLY A 775 -7.77 12.51 -0.81
N PRO A 776 -8.74 11.64 -0.50
CA PRO A 776 -8.58 10.22 -0.74
C PRO A 776 -8.94 9.92 -2.19
N ILE A 777 -8.10 9.17 -2.90
CA ILE A 777 -8.45 8.68 -4.23
C ILE A 777 -9.20 7.34 -4.20
N GLY A 778 -9.55 6.84 -3.00
CA GLY A 778 -10.24 5.56 -2.84
C GLY A 778 -11.21 5.45 -1.66
N ARG A 779 -11.78 6.55 -1.11
CA ARG A 779 -12.62 6.53 0.11
C ARG A 779 -13.93 7.29 -0.02
N SER A 780 -14.93 7.02 0.84
CA SER A 780 -16.25 7.67 0.84
C SER A 780 -16.57 8.49 2.10
N GLY A 781 -15.64 9.37 2.49
CA GLY A 781 -15.82 10.39 3.53
C GLY A 781 -14.54 10.63 4.34
N GLY A 782 -14.18 11.91 4.54
CA GLY A 782 -13.12 12.35 5.45
C GLY A 782 -13.59 12.93 6.78
N ARG A 783 -12.67 13.56 7.53
CA ARG A 783 -12.95 14.25 8.81
C ARG A 783 -14.01 15.35 8.61
N ALA A 784 -14.67 15.80 9.66
CA ALA A 784 -15.55 16.98 9.61
C ALA A 784 -14.75 18.28 9.79
N LEU A 785 -15.39 19.44 9.65
CA LEU A 785 -14.81 20.74 10.00
C LEU A 785 -15.15 21.09 11.45
N VAL A 786 -14.29 21.86 12.13
CA VAL A 786 -14.66 22.50 13.42
C VAL A 786 -15.74 23.57 13.25
N PRO A 787 -16.54 23.88 14.28
CA PRO A 787 -17.43 25.04 14.27
C PRO A 787 -16.63 26.33 14.01
N GLY A 788 -17.07 27.15 13.05
CA GLY A 788 -16.41 28.40 12.68
C GLY A 788 -15.34 28.33 11.59
N PHE A 789 -15.13 27.16 10.96
CA PHE A 789 -14.24 27.03 9.79
C PHE A 789 -14.64 27.99 8.66
N GLY A 790 -13.66 28.68 8.07
CA GLY A 790 -13.88 29.68 7.01
C GLY A 790 -12.58 30.09 6.29
N THR A 791 -12.68 30.97 5.29
CA THR A 791 -11.52 31.51 4.54
C THR A 791 -10.51 32.24 5.43
N HIS A 792 -10.99 32.85 6.51
CA HIS A 792 -10.17 33.41 7.58
C HIS A 792 -10.69 32.84 8.89
N MET A 793 -9.84 32.17 9.65
CA MET A 793 -10.24 31.53 10.90
C MET A 793 -9.09 31.48 11.91
N ARG A 794 -9.41 30.98 13.10
CA ARG A 794 -8.43 30.45 14.05
C ARG A 794 -8.70 28.96 14.23
N ASP A 795 -7.66 28.18 14.49
CA ASP A 795 -7.84 26.81 14.97
C ASP A 795 -8.17 26.80 16.47
N VAL A 796 -8.39 25.60 17.03
CA VAL A 796 -8.67 25.39 18.47
C VAL A 796 -7.53 25.89 19.39
N ASP A 797 -6.37 26.21 18.82
CA ASP A 797 -5.17 26.70 19.50
C ASP A 797 -4.93 28.21 19.30
N ASP A 798 -5.96 28.94 18.84
CA ASP A 798 -5.97 30.39 18.57
C ASP A 798 -4.98 30.85 17.47
N ARG A 799 -4.34 29.93 16.74
CA ARG A 799 -3.40 30.24 15.65
C ARG A 799 -4.18 30.75 14.45
N GLU A 800 -3.80 31.92 13.92
CA GLU A 800 -4.52 32.53 12.79
C GLU A 800 -4.18 31.86 11.46
N LEU A 801 -5.23 31.52 10.70
CA LEU A 801 -5.15 30.81 9.42
C LEU A 801 -5.89 31.56 8.31
N GLU A 802 -5.31 31.48 7.12
CA GLU A 802 -5.93 31.85 5.84
C GLU A 802 -6.13 30.55 5.03
N VAL A 803 -7.38 30.24 4.66
CA VAL A 803 -7.76 29.01 3.95
C VAL A 803 -8.16 29.35 2.52
N PHE A 804 -7.33 28.92 1.56
CA PHE A 804 -7.43 29.25 0.14
C PHE A 804 -8.35 28.30 -0.62
N ALA A 805 -8.38 27.02 -0.23
CA ALA A 805 -9.19 26.01 -0.88
C ALA A 805 -9.61 24.90 0.10
N LEU A 806 -10.82 24.39 -0.05
CA LEU A 806 -11.35 23.22 0.68
C LEU A 806 -12.23 22.39 -0.25
N TYR A 807 -11.89 21.12 -0.43
CA TYR A 807 -12.72 20.14 -1.13
C TYR A 807 -13.00 18.95 -0.20
N HIS A 808 -14.17 18.97 0.41
CA HIS A 808 -14.64 18.02 1.43
C HIS A 808 -15.94 17.34 0.94
N LYS A 809 -16.26 16.13 1.41
CA LYS A 809 -17.44 15.33 0.97
C LYS A 809 -18.81 16.04 0.96
N THR A 810 -18.94 17.20 1.61
CA THR A 810 -20.17 18.02 1.66
C THR A 810 -19.96 19.43 1.09
N PHE A 811 -18.72 19.92 1.00
CA PHE A 811 -18.40 21.32 0.72
C PHE A 811 -17.41 21.47 -0.43
N ALA A 812 -17.68 22.42 -1.33
CA ALA A 812 -16.91 22.69 -2.53
C ALA A 812 -15.87 23.81 -2.35
N ASP A 813 -15.94 24.58 -1.26
CA ASP A 813 -15.05 25.71 -0.95
C ASP A 813 -14.94 25.98 0.57
N PRO A 814 -14.01 26.85 1.03
CA PRO A 814 -13.87 27.20 2.44
C PRO A 814 -15.02 28.03 3.02
N SER A 815 -15.90 28.58 2.16
CA SER A 815 -17.15 29.24 2.58
C SER A 815 -18.27 28.22 2.92
N GLN A 816 -17.97 26.92 2.84
CA GLN A 816 -18.87 25.80 3.10
C GLN A 816 -20.06 25.73 2.12
N ASN A 817 -19.92 26.25 0.90
CA ASN A 817 -20.94 26.06 -0.13
C ASN A 817 -21.04 24.58 -0.53
N PRO A 818 -22.25 24.06 -0.81
CA PRO A 818 -22.42 22.68 -1.27
C PRO A 818 -21.90 22.47 -2.70
N HIS A 819 -21.52 21.23 -3.02
CA HIS A 819 -21.23 20.80 -4.40
C HIS A 819 -22.42 21.01 -5.33
N GLN A 820 -22.14 21.28 -6.61
CA GLN A 820 -23.19 21.50 -7.60
C GLN A 820 -23.82 20.15 -8.04
N PRO A 821 -25.13 20.12 -8.37
CA PRO A 821 -25.76 18.91 -8.89
C PRO A 821 -25.08 18.43 -10.17
N GLY A 822 -24.37 17.30 -10.09
CA GLY A 822 -23.64 16.70 -11.21
C GLY A 822 -22.11 16.78 -11.11
N ASP A 823 -21.55 17.41 -10.08
CA ASP A 823 -20.10 17.32 -9.78
C ASP A 823 -19.63 15.86 -9.58
N PRO A 824 -18.34 15.57 -9.83
CA PRO A 824 -17.75 14.29 -9.48
C PRO A 824 -17.76 14.08 -7.96
N PHE A 825 -17.64 12.82 -7.51
CA PHE A 825 -17.48 12.56 -6.08
C PHE A 825 -16.09 13.00 -5.64
N TYR A 826 -15.92 13.30 -4.34
CA TYR A 826 -14.81 14.11 -3.82
C TYR A 826 -13.43 13.38 -3.74
N TRP A 827 -13.06 12.68 -4.81
CA TRP A 827 -11.77 11.99 -4.97
C TRP A 827 -10.76 12.91 -5.62
N ASN A 828 -10.03 13.64 -4.78
CA ASN A 828 -9.10 14.66 -5.22
C ASN A 828 -7.64 14.33 -4.87
N PHE A 829 -6.76 14.79 -5.74
CA PHE A 829 -5.32 14.84 -5.52
C PHE A 829 -4.88 16.31 -5.37
N LEU A 830 -3.60 16.53 -5.01
CA LEU A 830 -2.97 17.86 -5.03
C LEU A 830 -2.00 17.97 -6.22
N GLU A 831 -2.30 18.87 -7.17
CA GLU A 831 -1.31 19.33 -8.16
C GLU A 831 -0.41 20.35 -7.48
N MET A 832 0.90 20.05 -7.45
CA MET A 832 1.94 20.95 -6.94
C MET A 832 2.90 21.34 -8.07
N LYS A 833 3.20 22.64 -8.17
CA LYS A 833 4.22 23.20 -9.06
C LYS A 833 5.28 23.92 -8.24
N PHE A 834 6.52 23.45 -8.31
CA PHE A 834 7.68 24.12 -7.72
C PHE A 834 8.57 24.70 -8.82
N ASP A 835 8.69 26.02 -8.88
CA ASP A 835 9.46 26.72 -9.91
C ASP A 835 10.63 27.50 -9.26
N PRO A 836 11.81 26.86 -9.12
CA PRO A 836 12.98 27.49 -8.50
C PRO A 836 13.74 28.47 -9.43
N GLN A 837 13.20 28.80 -10.61
CA GLN A 837 13.87 29.68 -11.56
C GLN A 837 13.72 31.17 -11.22
N GLY A 838 14.72 31.96 -11.63
CA GLY A 838 14.74 33.42 -11.45
C GLY A 838 15.06 33.89 -10.03
N SER A 839 14.91 35.20 -9.80
CA SER A 839 15.19 35.86 -8.51
C SER A 839 14.04 35.77 -7.49
N GLN A 840 12.88 35.25 -7.91
CA GLN A 840 11.73 34.98 -7.04
C GLN A 840 11.12 33.61 -7.37
N PRO A 841 11.70 32.52 -6.84
CA PRO A 841 11.10 31.19 -6.88
C PRO A 841 9.63 31.18 -6.46
N THR A 842 8.82 30.34 -7.11
CA THR A 842 7.36 30.27 -6.89
C THR A 842 6.86 28.87 -6.54
N ILE A 843 5.78 28.83 -5.78
CA ILE A 843 5.07 27.63 -5.34
C ILE A 843 3.61 27.78 -5.78
N GLY A 844 3.09 26.78 -6.50
CA GLY A 844 1.70 26.71 -6.95
C GLY A 844 1.01 25.45 -6.47
N MET A 845 -0.11 25.56 -5.76
CA MET A 845 -0.89 24.45 -5.18
C MET A 845 -2.35 24.51 -5.65
N ARG A 846 -2.87 23.37 -6.13
CA ARG A 846 -4.23 23.24 -6.68
C ARG A 846 -4.83 21.89 -6.29
N ILE A 847 -6.03 21.89 -5.71
CA ILE A 847 -6.80 20.67 -5.51
C ILE A 847 -7.51 20.33 -6.83
N ARG A 848 -7.53 19.05 -7.24
CA ARG A 848 -8.20 18.61 -8.49
C ARG A 848 -8.85 17.26 -8.33
N ASN A 849 -9.96 17.02 -9.03
CA ASN A 849 -10.50 15.67 -9.17
C ASN A 849 -9.68 14.90 -10.22
N LEU A 850 -9.52 13.59 -10.05
CA LEU A 850 -8.79 12.76 -11.01
C LEU A 850 -9.37 12.82 -12.42
N VAL A 851 -10.70 12.96 -12.55
CA VAL A 851 -11.39 13.03 -13.84
C VAL A 851 -11.22 14.36 -14.58
N ASP A 852 -10.66 15.39 -13.94
CA ASP A 852 -10.48 16.74 -14.50
C ASP A 852 -9.21 16.81 -15.37
N ALA A 853 -9.25 17.60 -16.45
CA ALA A 853 -8.06 17.91 -17.26
C ALA A 853 -7.20 19.02 -16.61
N PRO A 854 -5.91 19.16 -16.98
CA PRO A 854 -5.06 20.25 -16.45
C PRO A 854 -5.58 21.66 -16.83
N SER A 855 -6.34 21.74 -17.92
CA SER A 855 -7.02 22.93 -18.43
C SER A 855 -8.31 23.29 -17.70
N ASP A 856 -8.88 22.35 -16.94
CA ASP A 856 -10.14 22.57 -16.23
C ASP A 856 -9.87 23.35 -14.94
N ASP A 857 -10.88 24.07 -14.44
CA ASP A 857 -10.78 24.86 -13.22
C ASP A 857 -10.48 23.95 -11.99
N PRO A 858 -9.49 24.29 -11.15
CA PRO A 858 -9.23 23.56 -9.91
C PRO A 858 -10.43 23.49 -8.96
N ARG A 859 -10.48 22.40 -8.20
CA ARG A 859 -11.52 22.13 -7.21
C ARG A 859 -11.19 22.82 -5.88
N GLY A 860 -12.19 22.92 -5.01
CA GLY A 860 -12.03 23.47 -3.67
C GLY A 860 -12.22 24.99 -3.56
N GLY A 861 -12.72 25.65 -4.60
CA GLY A 861 -13.12 27.07 -4.58
C GLY A 861 -11.99 28.09 -4.72
N GLY A 862 -10.73 27.64 -4.80
CA GLY A 862 -9.58 28.53 -4.91
C GLY A 862 -8.28 27.79 -5.20
N VAL A 863 -7.20 28.56 -5.33
CA VAL A 863 -5.84 28.10 -5.62
C VAL A 863 -4.84 28.93 -4.81
N LEU A 864 -3.60 28.46 -4.72
CA LEU A 864 -2.50 29.24 -4.16
C LEU A 864 -1.35 29.28 -5.16
N ASP A 865 -0.96 30.47 -5.62
CA ASP A 865 0.29 30.70 -6.34
C ASP A 865 1.02 31.86 -5.66
N VAL A 866 2.22 31.61 -5.12
CA VAL A 866 2.96 32.56 -4.28
C VAL A 866 4.47 32.52 -4.54
N SER A 867 5.14 33.63 -4.22
CA SER A 867 6.60 33.71 -4.18
C SER A 867 7.16 33.22 -2.83
N VAL A 868 8.42 32.80 -2.80
CA VAL A 868 9.12 32.46 -1.54
C VAL A 868 9.18 33.61 -0.53
N LYS A 869 9.07 34.88 -0.97
CA LYS A 869 9.11 36.06 -0.09
C LYS A 869 7.87 36.17 0.81
N GLU A 870 6.79 35.50 0.42
CA GLU A 870 5.52 35.43 1.15
C GLU A 870 5.46 34.28 2.16
N THR A 871 6.55 33.51 2.30
CA THR A 871 6.66 32.31 3.16
C THR A 871 7.79 32.44 4.19
N GLY A 872 7.69 31.70 5.30
CA GLY A 872 8.61 31.81 6.45
C GLY A 872 8.45 33.13 7.21
N ARG A 873 8.98 33.25 8.43
CA ARG A 873 8.88 34.47 9.26
C ARG A 873 9.45 35.71 8.53
N PRO A 874 8.90 36.92 8.79
CA PRO A 874 9.49 38.17 8.31
C PRO A 874 10.96 38.33 8.73
N HIS A 875 11.76 39.03 7.93
CA HIS A 875 13.17 39.24 8.21
C HIS A 875 13.39 40.31 9.29
N LEU A 876 14.30 40.06 10.24
CA LEU A 876 14.75 41.04 11.24
C LEU A 876 15.96 41.85 10.74
N CYS A 877 16.73 41.31 9.80
CA CYS A 877 17.83 42.02 9.14
C CYS A 877 17.83 41.80 7.62
N LYS A 878 18.43 42.74 6.89
CA LYS A 878 18.69 42.69 5.44
C LYS A 878 20.13 42.26 5.16
N LEU A 879 20.34 41.47 4.11
CA LEU A 879 21.67 41.14 3.59
C LEU A 879 22.14 42.21 2.58
N PRO A 880 23.44 42.53 2.49
CA PRO A 880 23.97 43.37 1.41
C PRO A 880 23.83 42.68 0.04
N GLU A 881 23.96 43.42 -1.07
CA GLU A 881 24.08 42.76 -2.39
C GLU A 881 25.39 41.94 -2.43
N LEU A 882 25.28 40.67 -2.80
CA LEU A 882 26.33 39.68 -2.66
C LEU A 882 26.48 38.86 -3.94
N VAL A 883 27.61 39.06 -4.63
CA VAL A 883 28.09 38.22 -5.73
C VAL A 883 29.17 37.28 -5.20
N THR A 884 29.08 35.99 -5.46
CA THR A 884 30.05 34.94 -5.08
C THR A 884 30.32 34.03 -6.29
N LEU A 885 30.85 32.82 -6.09
CA LEU A 885 31.02 31.82 -7.17
C LEU A 885 29.67 31.57 -7.89
N PRO A 886 29.61 31.56 -9.24
CA PRO A 886 28.42 31.21 -10.00
C PRO A 886 27.94 29.78 -9.77
N ARG A 887 26.61 29.58 -9.71
CA ARG A 887 25.93 28.27 -9.58
C ARG A 887 26.42 27.42 -8.39
N ALA A 888 26.96 28.07 -7.38
CA ALA A 888 27.53 27.47 -6.18
C ALA A 888 26.45 27.23 -5.11
N ASP A 889 26.66 26.22 -4.28
CA ASP A 889 25.96 26.14 -3.00
C ASP A 889 26.61 27.15 -2.03
N VAL A 890 25.79 27.86 -1.27
CA VAL A 890 26.19 28.98 -0.41
C VAL A 890 25.63 28.76 0.99
N PHE A 891 26.49 28.91 2.00
CA PHE A 891 26.19 28.63 3.40
C PHE A 891 26.44 29.88 4.23
N LEU A 892 25.41 30.35 4.93
CA LEU A 892 25.49 31.42 5.91
C LEU A 892 25.67 30.81 7.30
N THR A 893 26.73 31.17 8.02
CA THR A 893 27.01 30.71 9.39
C THR A 893 27.25 31.88 10.33
N GLU A 894 26.98 31.70 11.61
CA GLU A 894 27.52 32.57 12.66
C GLU A 894 29.06 32.48 12.69
N THR A 895 29.74 33.44 13.33
CA THR A 895 31.21 33.43 13.46
C THR A 895 31.76 32.33 14.38
N ASN A 896 30.89 31.60 15.07
CA ASN A 896 31.22 30.40 15.84
C ASN A 896 31.09 29.10 15.01
N GLY A 897 30.65 29.18 13.75
CA GLY A 897 30.43 28.05 12.85
C GLY A 897 29.01 27.48 12.81
N LYS A 898 28.09 27.92 13.69
CA LYS A 898 26.69 27.48 13.70
C LYS A 898 26.01 27.84 12.36
N PRO A 899 25.38 26.88 11.65
CA PRO A 899 24.60 27.16 10.44
C PRO A 899 23.42 28.09 10.69
N ILE A 900 23.13 28.96 9.72
CA ILE A 900 21.96 29.86 9.72
C ILE A 900 21.06 29.55 8.52
N ARG A 901 21.62 29.58 7.30
CA ARG A 901 20.84 29.37 6.06
C ARG A 901 21.70 28.86 4.91
N GLY A 902 21.27 27.76 4.31
CA GLY A 902 21.70 27.34 2.97
C GLY A 902 20.92 28.07 1.87
N THR A 903 21.62 28.47 0.82
CA THR A 903 21.06 29.04 -0.41
C THR A 903 21.97 28.72 -1.62
N ARG A 904 21.58 29.10 -2.83
CA ARG A 904 22.29 28.78 -4.07
C ARG A 904 22.45 30.06 -4.89
N SER A 905 23.64 30.28 -5.46
CA SER A 905 23.87 31.42 -6.33
C SER A 905 23.39 31.14 -7.76
N ASP A 906 23.04 32.20 -8.49
CA ASP A 906 22.63 32.10 -9.89
C ASP A 906 23.82 32.02 -10.88
N ALA A 907 23.54 32.18 -12.17
CA ALA A 907 24.56 32.14 -13.23
C ALA A 907 25.55 33.32 -13.20
N ASP A 908 25.20 34.43 -12.54
CA ASP A 908 26.06 35.60 -12.33
C ASP A 908 26.75 35.58 -10.96
N GLY A 909 26.47 34.56 -10.13
CA GLY A 909 26.98 34.44 -8.76
C GLY A 909 26.16 35.21 -7.72
N ARG A 910 25.01 35.79 -8.06
CA ARG A 910 24.16 36.54 -7.13
C ARG A 910 23.37 35.63 -6.19
N ILE A 911 23.13 36.11 -4.98
CA ILE A 911 22.29 35.46 -3.96
C ILE A 911 20.94 36.18 -3.85
N HIS A 912 19.84 35.44 -3.96
CA HIS A 912 18.47 36.00 -4.00
C HIS A 912 17.72 35.90 -2.66
N ILE A 913 18.44 36.02 -1.54
CA ILE A 913 17.86 36.12 -0.19
C ILE A 913 17.97 37.55 0.31
N ASP A 914 16.83 38.20 0.55
CA ASP A 914 16.79 39.59 1.03
C ASP A 914 17.29 39.74 2.48
N GLY A 915 17.04 38.74 3.33
CA GLY A 915 17.23 38.86 4.78
C GLY A 915 17.05 37.56 5.56
N LEU A 916 17.08 37.66 6.90
CA LEU A 916 17.04 36.54 7.83
C LEU A 916 16.06 36.82 8.99
N PRO A 917 15.23 35.85 9.43
CA PRO A 917 14.18 36.09 10.42
C PRO A 917 14.63 36.05 11.89
N GLU A 918 15.81 35.51 12.19
CA GLU A 918 16.30 35.29 13.56
C GLU A 918 17.65 35.96 13.84
N ILE A 919 18.22 36.65 12.84
CA ILE A 919 19.48 37.38 12.98
C ILE A 919 19.19 38.88 13.07
N LEU A 920 19.75 39.52 14.09
CA LEU A 920 19.61 40.96 14.31
C LEU A 920 20.47 41.77 13.32
N PRO A 921 20.11 43.03 13.02
CA PRO A 921 20.99 43.98 12.34
C PRO A 921 22.31 44.20 13.11
N GLY A 922 23.42 44.40 12.40
CA GLY A 922 24.74 44.57 12.99
C GLY A 922 25.45 43.28 13.39
N THR A 923 24.79 42.12 13.31
CA THR A 923 25.44 40.82 13.53
C THR A 923 26.44 40.52 12.42
N ARG A 924 27.63 40.06 12.81
CA ARG A 924 28.63 39.53 11.87
C ARG A 924 28.33 38.07 11.56
N ILE A 925 28.22 37.74 10.29
CA ILE A 925 28.04 36.37 9.79
C ILE A 925 29.10 36.07 8.73
N VAL A 926 29.36 34.79 8.50
CA VAL A 926 30.27 34.31 7.46
C VAL A 926 29.44 33.72 6.33
N ILE A 927 29.75 34.10 5.10
CA ILE A 927 29.27 33.42 3.90
C ILE A 927 30.42 32.58 3.35
N HIS A 928 30.13 31.33 3.07
CA HIS A 928 31.00 30.40 2.34
C HIS A 928 30.25 29.96 1.07
N SER A 929 30.93 29.78 -0.05
CA SER A 929 30.34 29.15 -1.24
C SER A 929 31.25 28.10 -1.84
N TYR A 930 30.65 27.13 -2.54
CA TYR A 930 31.33 26.01 -3.17
C TYR A 930 30.63 25.59 -4.47
N ASP A 931 31.35 25.66 -5.59
CA ASP A 931 30.82 25.27 -6.91
C ASP A 931 31.02 23.77 -7.24
N GLY A 932 31.86 23.07 -6.47
CA GLY A 932 32.29 21.68 -6.73
C GLY A 932 33.79 21.53 -7.02
N GLN A 933 34.51 22.64 -7.17
CA GLN A 933 35.95 22.71 -7.44
C GLN A 933 36.63 23.84 -6.64
N ASN A 934 36.02 25.03 -6.62
CA ASN A 934 36.48 26.23 -5.96
C ASN A 934 35.64 26.54 -4.71
N ALA A 935 36.24 27.25 -3.74
CA ALA A 935 35.54 27.78 -2.58
C ALA A 935 35.88 29.27 -2.36
N ASP A 936 34.89 30.05 -1.97
CA ASP A 936 35.00 31.46 -1.55
C ASP A 936 34.46 31.60 -0.12
N SER A 937 35.03 32.48 0.69
CA SER A 937 34.57 32.73 2.07
C SER A 937 34.86 34.15 2.53
N ARG A 938 33.88 34.78 3.17
CA ARG A 938 33.92 36.19 3.60
C ARG A 938 33.06 36.46 4.82
N VAL A 939 33.49 37.42 5.64
CA VAL A 939 32.70 37.95 6.75
C VAL A 939 31.97 39.20 6.30
N LEU A 940 30.69 39.31 6.66
CA LEU A 940 29.82 40.44 6.40
C LEU A 940 29.04 40.83 7.66
N THR A 941 28.49 42.04 7.66
CA THR A 941 27.63 42.55 8.73
C THR A 941 26.22 42.71 8.18
N THR A 942 25.23 42.23 8.92
CA THR A 942 23.81 42.36 8.55
C THR A 942 23.34 43.82 8.69
N MET A 943 22.39 44.23 7.85
CA MET A 943 21.87 45.61 7.82
C MET A 943 20.46 45.69 8.43
N PRO A 944 20.01 46.88 8.87
CA PRO A 944 18.60 47.09 9.20
C PRO A 944 17.69 46.80 8.00
N VAL A 945 16.48 46.31 8.28
CA VAL A 945 15.39 46.35 7.29
C VAL A 945 14.99 47.82 7.12
N GLN A 946 14.82 48.27 5.88
CA GLN A 946 14.33 49.61 5.58
C GLN A 946 12.82 49.63 5.76
N THR A 947 12.34 50.55 6.60
CA THR A 947 10.91 50.86 6.85
C THR A 947 10.32 51.68 5.71
#